data_AF-A0A1G1YJW2-F1
#
_entry.id   AF-A0A1G1YJW2-F1
#
_cell.length_a   1.000
_cell.length_b   1.000
_cell.length_c   1.000
_cell.angle_alpha   90.00
_cell.angle_beta   90.00
_cell.angle_gamma   90.00
#
_symmetry.space_group_name_H-M   'P 1'
#
loop_
_entity.id
_entity.type
_entity.pdbx_description
1 polymer ?
#
loop_
_entity_poly.entity_id
_entity_poly.type
_entity_poly.pdbx_seq_one_letter_code
_entity_poly.pdbx_strand_id
1 'polypeptide(L)'
;MEEKIGKIKYLALSFSACLILAVNFLYWRQPTLGVAFGLIYLIFCGFIGGSLFTLKKGWQIIFGLILIFASIAIFGALAIYFYRFTDYLFIFLLFLIPAGLFIPYGQTRPKEKFFLFRTLKDYLEKFSERQEPKANSLLVFIYLFFAAGGLIFLFEGQTAEAIQSPWQTVNRLFFLFYFLATATLLAYLFNSRRTKLPLLLLVSHAFLSSGAALIVYKIGFGFDPFIHQAAEKIINLAGTIAPKPLYYLGQYALAVFLSRLTVLDISLIDKILVPFLFALFLPTVAYYVFCHWLEKKYALILALAVLIIPYSGFIMTAPQNLANLFFIITILLSFLYFQDIVKAPVLYFLALAAIAIHPLAGIPLIIVVFLLNLFKVFYKSYRQYLSLYLFTSLIFIFVLPLVFLVNGSGLDLAPVLSRANWPRPVWVEKFDLPLDLAYLVYQNKIFIFGLIILAGLYYLAKHKLLKNNAAYLAAAFIVFANFLLTKYFVTFPGLNENDKSQFVNRLAILAFYVLIPYFLIGLYWLLKTWLEKSKSGARLNKLFLIFILAGGLTISLYFSYPRLNQYEPAKFFSLSESDIRAVNFIEQTAAPDHIVLANQMVGAAAIREFGFKKYYNNQFYYSMPMGFPRTLYDYYLEMVYGGAKRETMEKAMNEAGVAEAFFVINKYWDNSEKIAELAAQTADETYFNVDEGKIYIFRYVLGPNKK
;
A
#
# COMPACT_ATOMS: atom_id res chain seq x y z
N MET A 1 -10.89 -45.63 1.67
CA MET A 1 -9.93 -44.97 2.57
C MET A 1 -8.74 -44.52 1.73
N GLU A 2 -8.73 -43.27 1.25
CA GLU A 2 -7.66 -42.80 0.36
C GLU A 2 -6.69 -41.90 1.13
N GLU A 3 -5.45 -42.36 1.27
CA GLU A 3 -4.42 -41.82 2.15
C GLU A 3 -3.98 -40.39 1.81
N LYS A 4 -3.62 -39.63 2.86
CA LYS A 4 -2.88 -38.35 2.79
C LYS A 4 -1.65 -38.47 1.87
N ILE A 5 -1.07 -37.35 1.46
CA ILE A 5 0.36 -37.37 1.11
C ILE A 5 1.04 -37.90 2.37
N GLY A 6 1.66 -39.08 2.28
CA GLY A 6 2.31 -39.69 3.44
C GLY A 6 3.27 -38.68 4.06
N LYS A 7 3.39 -38.68 5.39
CA LYS A 7 4.28 -37.75 6.12
C LYS A 7 5.68 -37.69 5.48
N ILE A 8 6.18 -38.84 5.03
CA ILE A 8 7.44 -38.98 4.29
C ILE A 8 7.43 -38.20 2.98
N LYS A 9 6.37 -38.31 2.17
CA LYS A 9 6.24 -37.56 0.91
C LYS A 9 6.12 -36.05 1.13
N TYR A 10 5.44 -35.60 2.19
CA TYR A 10 5.40 -34.19 2.57
C TYR A 10 6.81 -33.66 2.86
N LEU A 11 7.55 -34.39 3.69
CA LEU A 11 8.89 -34.01 4.10
C LEU A 11 9.82 -34.02 2.88
N ALA A 12 9.76 -35.06 2.04
CA ALA A 12 10.56 -35.16 0.82
C ALA A 12 10.28 -34.03 -0.17
N LEU A 13 9.01 -33.69 -0.44
CA LEU A 13 8.64 -32.60 -1.35
C LEU A 13 9.07 -31.24 -0.81
N SER A 14 8.77 -30.97 0.47
CA SER A 14 9.17 -29.73 1.14
C SER A 14 10.68 -29.56 1.14
N PHE A 15 11.41 -30.61 1.54
CA PHE A 15 12.86 -30.62 1.60
C PHE A 15 13.48 -30.42 0.22
N SER A 16 12.98 -31.12 -0.81
CA SER A 16 13.49 -30.97 -2.18
C SER A 16 13.26 -29.56 -2.71
N ALA A 17 12.07 -28.98 -2.51
CA ALA A 17 11.78 -27.61 -2.93
C ALA A 17 12.67 -26.58 -2.20
N CYS A 18 12.84 -26.73 -0.88
CA CYS A 18 13.72 -25.87 -0.09
C CYS A 18 15.19 -26.03 -0.51
N LEU A 19 15.64 -27.26 -0.80
CA LEU A 19 17.00 -27.52 -1.26
C LEU A 19 17.27 -26.89 -2.63
N ILE A 20 16.36 -27.04 -3.59
CA ILE A 20 16.47 -26.40 -4.91
C ILE A 20 16.54 -24.88 -4.76
N LEU A 21 15.68 -24.30 -3.93
CA LEU A 21 15.68 -22.85 -3.68
C LEU A 21 16.95 -22.37 -2.97
N ALA A 22 17.43 -23.12 -1.97
CA ALA A 22 18.68 -22.80 -1.27
C ALA A 22 19.89 -22.90 -2.21
N VAL A 23 19.96 -23.94 -3.05
CA VAL A 23 21.02 -24.10 -4.05
C VAL A 23 20.94 -23.02 -5.12
N ASN A 24 19.74 -22.68 -5.59
CA ASN A 24 19.57 -21.58 -6.54
C ASN A 24 20.00 -20.24 -5.92
N PHE A 25 19.63 -19.99 -4.66
CA PHE A 25 20.04 -18.78 -3.97
C PHE A 25 21.56 -18.74 -3.75
N LEU A 26 22.20 -19.82 -3.33
CA LEU A 26 23.64 -19.81 -3.01
C LEU A 26 24.54 -19.88 -4.25
N TYR A 27 24.18 -20.70 -5.25
CA TYR A 27 25.08 -21.09 -6.34
C TYR A 27 24.56 -20.70 -7.72
N TRP A 28 23.36 -21.10 -8.12
CA TRP A 28 22.92 -20.94 -9.52
C TRP A 28 22.53 -19.50 -9.87
N ARG A 29 21.98 -18.76 -8.90
CA ARG A 29 21.51 -17.38 -9.03
C ARG A 29 20.59 -17.15 -10.25
N GLN A 30 19.78 -18.14 -10.65
CA GLN A 30 18.89 -18.04 -11.80
C GLN A 30 17.52 -17.48 -11.38
N PRO A 31 17.11 -16.28 -11.87
CA PRO A 31 15.83 -15.69 -11.49
C PRO A 31 14.62 -16.51 -11.95
N THR A 32 14.70 -17.14 -13.13
CA THR A 32 13.63 -17.98 -13.67
C THR A 32 13.34 -19.19 -12.78
N LEU A 33 14.38 -19.88 -12.31
CA LEU A 33 14.26 -20.99 -11.35
C LEU A 33 13.75 -20.48 -10.00
N GLY A 34 14.26 -19.35 -9.52
CA GLY A 34 13.84 -18.74 -8.26
C GLY A 34 12.35 -18.39 -8.26
N VAL A 35 11.86 -17.78 -9.33
CA VAL A 35 10.42 -17.47 -9.50
C VAL A 35 9.60 -18.75 -9.61
N ALA A 36 9.99 -19.69 -10.47
CA ALA A 36 9.23 -20.93 -10.68
C ALA A 36 9.10 -21.77 -9.41
N PHE A 37 10.23 -22.10 -8.76
CA PHE A 37 10.23 -22.88 -7.52
C PHE A 37 9.73 -22.07 -6.33
N GLY A 38 9.94 -20.75 -6.30
CA GLY A 38 9.43 -19.86 -5.27
C GLY A 38 7.91 -19.81 -5.28
N LEU A 39 7.29 -19.73 -6.46
CA LEU A 39 5.83 -19.83 -6.60
C LEU A 39 5.31 -21.20 -6.18
N ILE A 40 5.98 -22.30 -6.59
CA ILE A 40 5.61 -23.66 -6.14
C ILE A 40 5.67 -23.76 -4.62
N TYR A 41 6.74 -23.26 -4.01
CA TYR A 41 6.93 -23.22 -2.57
C TYR A 41 5.83 -22.42 -1.87
N LEU A 42 5.56 -21.19 -2.32
CA LEU A 42 4.53 -20.32 -1.74
C LEU A 42 3.11 -20.91 -1.91
N ILE A 43 2.80 -21.50 -3.07
CA ILE A 43 1.51 -22.16 -3.31
C ILE A 43 1.36 -23.40 -2.41
N PHE A 44 2.41 -24.22 -2.29
CA PHE A 44 2.40 -25.43 -1.49
C PHE A 44 2.27 -25.12 0.00
N CYS A 45 3.18 -24.30 0.54
CA CYS A 45 3.13 -23.86 1.93
C CYS A 45 1.84 -23.08 2.21
N GLY A 46 1.38 -22.24 1.28
CA GLY A 46 0.13 -21.51 1.38
C GLY A 46 -1.06 -22.46 1.47
N PHE A 47 -1.16 -23.45 0.60
CA PHE A 47 -2.22 -24.47 0.66
C PHE A 47 -2.27 -25.18 2.01
N ILE A 48 -1.11 -25.57 2.55
CA ILE A 48 -1.03 -26.24 3.86
C ILE A 48 -1.38 -25.28 4.99
N GLY A 49 -0.76 -24.10 5.01
CA GLY A 49 -0.99 -23.07 6.02
C GLY A 49 -2.44 -22.64 6.08
N GLY A 50 -3.09 -22.39 4.94
CA GLY A 50 -4.50 -22.02 4.94
C GLY A 50 -5.45 -23.17 5.27
N SER A 51 -4.99 -24.43 5.30
CA SER A 51 -5.80 -25.55 5.83
C SER A 51 -6.10 -25.40 7.33
N LEU A 52 -5.29 -24.61 8.04
CA LEU A 52 -5.56 -24.19 9.43
C LEU A 52 -6.75 -23.23 9.52
N PHE A 53 -7.01 -22.50 8.43
CA PHE A 53 -8.03 -21.46 8.38
C PHE A 53 -9.34 -21.97 7.77
N THR A 54 -9.25 -22.75 6.69
CA THR A 54 -10.42 -23.21 5.95
C THR A 54 -10.18 -24.57 5.29
N LEU A 55 -11.24 -25.38 5.23
CA LEU A 55 -11.24 -26.67 4.52
C LEU A 55 -11.63 -26.51 3.04
N LYS A 56 -12.04 -25.32 2.60
CA LYS A 56 -12.45 -25.09 1.21
C LYS A 56 -11.21 -24.99 0.30
N LYS A 57 -11.12 -25.89 -0.69
CA LYS A 57 -10.05 -25.90 -1.71
C LYS A 57 -9.92 -24.54 -2.41
N GLY A 58 -8.70 -24.13 -2.71
CA GLY A 58 -8.36 -22.85 -3.34
C GLY A 58 -8.24 -21.70 -2.34
N TRP A 59 -9.19 -21.56 -1.41
CA TRP A 59 -9.13 -20.56 -0.34
C TRP A 59 -7.97 -20.77 0.62
N GLN A 60 -7.57 -22.02 0.78
CA GLN A 60 -6.37 -22.40 1.53
C GLN A 60 -5.12 -21.68 1.02
N ILE A 61 -4.93 -21.57 -0.30
CA ILE A 61 -3.74 -20.89 -0.86
C ILE A 61 -3.76 -19.41 -0.44
N ILE A 62 -4.88 -18.71 -0.63
CA ILE A 62 -5.00 -17.29 -0.30
C ILE A 62 -4.73 -17.03 1.20
N PHE A 63 -5.42 -17.75 2.08
CA PHE A 63 -5.25 -17.53 3.53
C PHE A 63 -3.89 -17.98 4.05
N GLY A 64 -3.32 -19.05 3.50
CA GLY A 64 -1.98 -19.46 3.88
C GLY A 64 -0.91 -18.50 3.39
N LEU A 65 -1.05 -17.89 2.20
CA LEU A 65 -0.14 -16.83 1.75
C LEU A 65 -0.17 -15.62 2.69
N ILE A 66 -1.38 -15.20 3.11
CA ILE A 66 -1.52 -14.12 4.11
C ILE A 66 -0.80 -14.47 5.41
N LEU A 67 -0.94 -15.71 5.91
CA LEU A 67 -0.27 -16.18 7.13
C LEU A 67 1.25 -16.31 6.96
N ILE A 68 1.73 -16.76 5.80
CA ILE A 68 3.16 -16.87 5.52
C ILE A 68 3.80 -15.48 5.47
N PHE A 69 3.19 -14.53 4.76
CA PHE A 69 3.71 -13.17 4.70
C PHE A 69 3.64 -12.47 6.07
N ALA A 70 2.59 -12.70 6.85
CA ALA A 70 2.53 -12.25 8.24
C ALA A 70 3.68 -12.84 9.08
N SER A 71 3.96 -14.13 8.93
CA SER A 71 5.05 -14.81 9.65
C SER A 71 6.41 -14.24 9.27
N ILE A 72 6.68 -14.06 7.98
CA ILE A 72 7.94 -13.47 7.50
C ILE A 72 8.10 -12.04 8.03
N ALA A 73 7.04 -11.23 8.00
CA ALA A 73 7.08 -9.88 8.52
C ALA A 73 7.40 -9.84 10.03
N ILE A 74 6.77 -10.69 10.84
CA ILE A 74 7.00 -10.74 12.29
C ILE A 74 8.40 -11.27 12.61
N PHE A 75 8.72 -12.49 12.16
CA PHE A 75 9.98 -13.14 12.54
C PHE A 75 11.19 -12.47 11.88
N GLY A 76 11.03 -11.97 10.66
CA GLY A 76 12.07 -11.21 10.00
C GLY A 76 12.32 -9.85 10.64
N ALA A 77 11.28 -9.13 11.07
CA ALA A 77 11.44 -7.88 11.83
C ALA A 77 12.19 -8.13 13.14
N LEU A 78 11.80 -9.15 13.91
CA LEU A 78 12.47 -9.54 15.15
C LEU A 78 13.95 -9.87 14.90
N ALA A 79 14.25 -10.60 13.83
CA ALA A 79 15.62 -10.94 13.47
C ALA A 79 16.46 -9.72 13.09
N ILE A 80 15.93 -8.79 12.27
CA ILE A 80 16.66 -7.57 11.90
C ILE A 80 16.92 -6.70 13.13
N TYR A 81 15.93 -6.60 14.03
CA TYR A 81 16.02 -5.80 15.23
C TYR A 81 17.05 -6.36 16.22
N PHE A 82 16.89 -7.62 16.64
CA PHE A 82 17.74 -8.23 17.68
C PHE A 82 19.06 -8.81 17.17
N TYR A 83 19.15 -9.15 15.88
CA TYR A 83 20.33 -9.79 15.30
C TYR A 83 20.61 -9.24 13.89
N ARG A 84 20.61 -10.10 12.87
CA ARG A 84 20.83 -9.84 11.45
C ARG A 84 20.05 -10.84 10.60
N PHE A 85 19.49 -10.37 9.49
CA PHE A 85 18.87 -11.17 8.43
C PHE A 85 19.93 -11.77 7.48
N THR A 86 20.71 -12.71 8.01
CA THR A 86 21.79 -13.38 7.25
C THR A 86 21.27 -14.39 6.24
N ASP A 87 22.13 -14.85 5.35
CA ASP A 87 21.82 -15.93 4.39
C ASP A 87 21.39 -17.21 5.12
N TYR A 88 22.07 -17.54 6.22
CA TYR A 88 21.71 -18.65 7.09
C TYR A 88 20.31 -18.52 7.66
N LEU A 89 19.92 -17.31 8.09
CA LEU A 89 18.57 -17.08 8.60
C LEU A 89 17.52 -17.18 7.49
N PHE A 90 17.81 -16.68 6.29
CA PHE A 90 16.92 -16.87 5.13
C PHE A 90 16.70 -18.36 4.85
N ILE A 91 17.78 -19.15 4.77
CA ILE A 91 17.69 -20.60 4.57
C ILE A 91 16.96 -21.27 5.75
N PHE A 92 17.25 -20.87 6.99
CA PHE A 92 16.55 -21.38 8.16
C PHE A 92 15.04 -21.12 8.07
N LEU A 93 14.60 -19.90 7.74
CA LEU A 93 13.18 -19.57 7.56
C LEU A 93 12.55 -20.36 6.40
N LEU A 94 13.29 -20.55 5.30
CA LEU A 94 12.86 -21.36 4.15
C LEU A 94 12.54 -22.81 4.57
N PHE A 95 13.32 -23.42 5.46
CA PHE A 95 13.05 -24.77 5.99
C PHE A 95 12.07 -24.76 7.18
N LEU A 96 12.09 -23.72 8.02
CA LEU A 96 11.26 -23.62 9.22
C LEU A 96 9.78 -23.51 8.88
N ILE A 97 9.40 -22.75 7.85
CA ILE A 97 8.01 -22.58 7.45
C ILE A 97 7.33 -23.93 7.14
N PRO A 98 7.83 -24.78 6.21
CA PRO A 98 7.24 -26.09 5.99
C PRO A 98 7.39 -27.02 7.21
N ALA A 99 8.49 -26.96 7.96
CA ALA A 99 8.62 -27.77 9.18
C ALA A 99 7.55 -27.42 10.23
N GLY A 100 7.30 -26.14 10.48
CA GLY A 100 6.25 -25.67 11.39
C GLY A 100 4.84 -26.01 10.91
N LEU A 101 4.65 -26.13 9.59
CA LEU A 101 3.40 -26.55 8.98
C LEU A 101 3.16 -28.08 9.01
N PHE A 102 4.17 -28.88 9.37
CA PHE A 102 4.07 -30.34 9.37
C PHE A 102 3.09 -30.90 10.40
N ILE A 103 3.14 -30.40 11.65
CA ILE A 103 2.22 -30.80 12.73
C ILE A 103 0.77 -30.47 12.35
N PRO A 104 0.43 -29.22 11.98
CA PRO A 104 -0.92 -28.91 11.57
C PRO A 104 -1.37 -29.66 10.32
N TYR A 105 -0.49 -29.95 9.36
CA TYR A 105 -0.79 -30.85 8.25
C TYR A 105 -1.17 -32.28 8.71
N GLY A 106 -0.51 -32.76 9.76
CA GLY A 106 -0.81 -34.05 10.40
C GLY A 106 -2.18 -34.09 11.07
N GLN A 107 -2.60 -32.97 11.68
CA GLN A 107 -3.85 -32.85 12.44
C GLN A 107 -5.06 -32.46 11.59
N THR A 108 -4.88 -31.56 10.62
CA THR A 108 -5.93 -31.25 9.66
C THR A 108 -6.16 -32.49 8.80
N ARG A 109 -7.42 -32.85 8.56
CA ARG A 109 -7.78 -33.85 7.54
C ARG A 109 -8.11 -33.08 6.27
N PRO A 110 -7.13 -32.63 5.45
CA PRO A 110 -7.46 -32.30 4.08
C PRO A 110 -8.02 -33.60 3.49
N LYS A 111 -9.32 -33.62 3.16
CA LYS A 111 -10.02 -34.84 2.77
C LYS A 111 -9.47 -35.48 1.49
N GLU A 112 -8.57 -34.80 0.76
CA GLU A 112 -8.11 -35.21 -0.57
C GLU A 112 -6.62 -34.85 -0.79
N LYS A 113 -5.92 -35.66 -1.62
CA LYS A 113 -4.51 -35.46 -1.99
C LYS A 113 -4.31 -34.16 -2.78
N PHE A 114 -3.30 -33.36 -2.41
CA PHE A 114 -2.84 -32.23 -3.24
C PHE A 114 -1.89 -32.74 -4.31
N PHE A 115 -2.31 -32.68 -5.56
CA PHE A 115 -1.44 -32.85 -6.73
C PHE A 115 -1.61 -31.61 -7.59
N LEU A 116 -0.57 -30.80 -7.76
CA LEU A 116 -0.64 -29.55 -8.53
C LEU A 116 -1.18 -29.82 -9.95
N PHE A 117 -0.61 -30.81 -10.64
CA PHE A 117 -1.00 -31.17 -12.00
C PHE A 117 -2.42 -31.72 -12.09
N ARG A 118 -2.83 -32.62 -11.19
CA ARG A 118 -4.21 -33.13 -11.13
C ARG A 118 -5.20 -32.05 -10.74
N THR A 119 -4.83 -31.14 -9.84
CA THR A 119 -5.68 -29.99 -9.46
C THR A 119 -5.85 -29.05 -10.65
N LEU A 120 -4.78 -28.75 -11.38
CA LEU A 120 -4.85 -27.97 -12.62
C LEU A 120 -5.70 -28.67 -13.68
N LYS A 121 -5.47 -29.97 -13.90
CA LYS A 121 -6.22 -30.79 -14.87
C LYS A 121 -7.70 -30.91 -14.50
N ASP A 122 -8.04 -31.31 -13.28
CA ASP A 122 -9.42 -31.35 -12.78
C ASP A 122 -10.09 -29.96 -12.84
N TYR A 123 -9.30 -28.88 -12.65
CA TYR A 123 -9.82 -27.52 -12.84
C TYR A 123 -10.10 -27.21 -14.30
N LEU A 124 -9.21 -27.57 -15.23
CA LEU A 124 -9.36 -27.36 -16.67
C LEU A 124 -10.53 -28.20 -17.23
N GLU A 125 -10.67 -29.45 -16.78
CA GLU A 125 -11.77 -30.34 -17.14
C GLU A 125 -13.11 -29.80 -16.59
N LYS A 126 -13.18 -29.42 -15.30
CA LYS A 126 -14.39 -28.76 -14.74
C LYS A 126 -14.66 -27.38 -15.34
N PHE A 127 -13.65 -26.73 -15.88
CA PHE A 127 -13.78 -25.45 -16.61
C PHE A 127 -14.41 -25.68 -17.98
N SER A 128 -14.15 -26.82 -18.62
CA SER A 128 -14.80 -27.27 -19.85
C SER A 128 -16.26 -27.71 -19.61
N GLU A 129 -16.54 -28.43 -18.51
CA GLU A 129 -17.87 -29.02 -18.25
C GLU A 129 -18.97 -27.99 -17.92
N ARG A 130 -18.63 -26.85 -17.32
CA ARG A 130 -19.64 -25.86 -16.86
C ARG A 130 -19.97 -24.82 -17.93
N GLN A 131 -20.72 -25.15 -18.98
CA GLN A 131 -21.03 -24.18 -20.04
C GLN A 131 -21.63 -22.87 -19.48
N GLU A 132 -20.90 -21.76 -19.66
CA GLU A 132 -21.45 -20.42 -19.46
C GLU A 132 -22.34 -20.08 -20.66
N PRO A 133 -23.42 -19.29 -20.47
CA PRO A 133 -24.16 -18.75 -21.60
C PRO A 133 -23.21 -18.05 -22.58
N LYS A 134 -23.41 -18.23 -23.89
CA LYS A 134 -22.56 -17.58 -24.92
C LYS A 134 -22.42 -16.07 -24.70
N ALA A 135 -23.49 -15.42 -24.22
CA ALA A 135 -23.47 -14.01 -23.83
C ALA A 135 -22.46 -13.68 -22.73
N ASN A 136 -22.31 -14.54 -21.71
CA ASN A 136 -21.31 -14.35 -20.65
C ASN A 136 -19.90 -14.54 -21.18
N SER A 137 -19.66 -15.52 -22.07
CA SER A 137 -18.36 -15.67 -22.72
C SER A 137 -18.00 -14.46 -23.57
N LEU A 138 -18.96 -13.91 -24.32
CA LEU A 138 -18.78 -12.67 -25.06
C LEU A 138 -18.43 -11.49 -24.14
N LEU A 139 -19.12 -11.33 -23.00
CA LEU A 139 -18.80 -10.31 -22.00
C LEU A 139 -17.38 -10.46 -21.45
N VAL A 140 -16.90 -11.69 -21.22
CA VAL A 140 -15.51 -11.92 -20.78
C VAL A 140 -14.52 -11.49 -21.86
N PHE A 141 -14.76 -11.83 -23.13
CA PHE A 141 -13.91 -11.38 -24.24
C PHE A 141 -13.90 -9.85 -24.38
N ILE A 142 -15.07 -9.20 -24.32
CA ILE A 142 -15.18 -7.74 -24.38
C ILE A 142 -14.45 -7.09 -23.19
N TYR A 143 -14.59 -7.66 -21.99
CA TYR A 143 -13.84 -7.20 -20.81
C TYR A 143 -12.32 -7.31 -21.04
N LEU A 144 -11.84 -8.48 -21.51
CA LEU A 144 -10.42 -8.70 -21.75
C LEU A 144 -9.87 -7.76 -22.82
N PHE A 145 -10.65 -7.48 -23.87
CA PHE A 145 -10.30 -6.50 -24.89
C PHE A 145 -10.10 -5.10 -24.29
N PHE A 146 -11.06 -4.60 -23.52
CA PHE A 146 -10.93 -3.28 -22.89
C PHE A 146 -9.85 -3.24 -21.81
N ALA A 147 -9.69 -4.30 -21.03
CA ALA A 147 -8.63 -4.39 -20.03
C ALA A 147 -7.23 -4.41 -20.69
N ALA A 148 -7.07 -5.17 -21.78
CA ALA A 148 -5.83 -5.21 -22.55
C ALA A 148 -5.53 -3.85 -23.19
N GLY A 149 -6.52 -3.20 -23.82
CA GLY A 149 -6.35 -1.84 -24.33
C GLY A 149 -5.99 -0.83 -23.24
N GLY A 150 -6.58 -0.96 -22.04
CA GLY A 150 -6.20 -0.17 -20.87
C GLY A 150 -4.73 -0.39 -20.47
N LEU A 151 -4.26 -1.64 -20.43
CA LEU A 151 -2.85 -1.93 -20.18
C LEU A 151 -1.93 -1.37 -21.28
N ILE A 152 -2.31 -1.49 -22.55
CA ILE A 152 -1.54 -0.95 -23.68
C ILE A 152 -1.34 0.56 -23.49
N PHE A 153 -2.40 1.32 -23.19
CA PHE A 153 -2.26 2.77 -22.93
C PHE A 153 -1.35 3.09 -21.74
N LEU A 154 -1.32 2.25 -20.71
CA LEU A 154 -0.39 2.42 -19.58
C LEU A 154 1.06 2.14 -20.01
N PHE A 155 1.31 1.10 -20.82
CA PHE A 155 2.64 0.77 -21.33
C PHE A 155 3.15 1.79 -22.34
N GLU A 156 2.29 2.30 -23.23
CA GLU A 156 2.63 3.38 -24.16
C GLU A 156 2.93 4.70 -23.44
N GLY A 157 2.25 4.95 -22.31
CA GLY A 157 2.48 6.12 -21.47
C GLY A 157 3.72 6.03 -20.57
N GLN A 158 4.53 4.97 -20.68
CA GLN A 158 5.72 4.82 -19.85
C GLN A 158 6.74 5.92 -20.11
N THR A 159 7.35 6.43 -19.03
CA THR A 159 8.40 7.44 -19.14
C THR A 159 9.45 7.33 -18.06
N ALA A 160 10.65 7.80 -18.39
CA ALA A 160 11.75 8.04 -17.45
C ALA A 160 11.96 9.55 -17.18
N GLU A 161 11.10 10.40 -17.75
CA GLU A 161 11.11 11.85 -17.52
C GLU A 161 10.46 12.22 -16.19
N ALA A 162 10.79 13.40 -15.69
CA ALA A 162 10.15 13.98 -14.51
C ALA A 162 8.71 14.40 -14.86
N ILE A 163 7.73 13.64 -14.38
CA ILE A 163 6.30 13.96 -14.54
C ILE A 163 5.63 14.09 -13.17
N GLN A 164 4.56 14.88 -13.11
CA GLN A 164 3.81 15.15 -11.88
C GLN A 164 2.61 14.22 -11.71
N SER A 165 2.10 13.67 -12.81
CA SER A 165 0.94 12.78 -12.84
C SER A 165 1.12 11.74 -13.95
N PRO A 166 0.73 10.47 -13.73
CA PRO A 166 0.77 9.47 -14.80
C PRO A 166 -0.16 9.84 -15.97
N TRP A 167 -1.16 10.69 -15.71
CA TRP A 167 -2.15 11.12 -16.70
C TRP A 167 -1.61 12.17 -17.68
N GLN A 168 -0.36 12.64 -17.52
CA GLN A 168 0.30 13.51 -18.49
C GLN A 168 0.76 12.74 -19.73
N THR A 169 1.19 11.49 -19.56
CA THR A 169 1.74 10.66 -20.63
C THR A 169 0.76 9.58 -21.10
N VAL A 170 -0.11 9.10 -20.21
CA VAL A 170 -1.13 8.10 -20.57
C VAL A 170 -2.25 8.74 -21.40
N ASN A 171 -2.61 8.09 -22.51
CA ASN A 171 -3.68 8.55 -23.38
C ASN A 171 -5.03 8.63 -22.61
N ARG A 172 -5.77 9.74 -22.78
CA ARG A 172 -7.08 9.97 -22.13
C ARG A 172 -8.12 8.88 -22.43
N LEU A 173 -8.00 8.18 -23.56
CA LEU A 173 -8.83 7.02 -23.91
C LEU A 173 -8.73 5.87 -22.89
N PHE A 174 -7.66 5.82 -22.09
CA PHE A 174 -7.53 4.91 -20.96
C PHE A 174 -8.75 4.94 -20.02
N PHE A 175 -9.28 6.13 -19.69
CA PHE A 175 -10.43 6.23 -18.78
C PHE A 175 -11.71 5.67 -19.40
N LEU A 176 -11.90 5.84 -20.71
CA LEU A 176 -13.01 5.24 -21.44
C LEU A 176 -12.88 3.71 -21.46
N PHE A 177 -11.68 3.19 -21.75
CA PHE A 177 -11.42 1.75 -21.74
C PHE A 177 -11.61 1.14 -20.35
N TYR A 178 -11.11 1.82 -19.31
CA TYR A 178 -11.31 1.40 -17.93
C TYR A 178 -12.79 1.41 -17.54
N PHE A 179 -13.53 2.46 -17.90
CA PHE A 179 -14.97 2.55 -17.67
C PHE A 179 -15.72 1.40 -18.35
N LEU A 180 -15.44 1.14 -19.64
CA LEU A 180 -16.08 0.08 -20.42
C LEU A 180 -15.69 -1.32 -19.92
N ALA A 181 -14.43 -1.53 -19.52
CA ALA A 181 -13.99 -2.75 -18.85
C ALA A 181 -14.78 -2.97 -17.55
N THR A 182 -14.91 -1.93 -16.73
CA THR A 182 -15.64 -1.99 -15.45
C THR A 182 -17.12 -2.29 -15.67
N ALA A 183 -17.77 -1.60 -16.61
CA ALA A 183 -19.17 -1.80 -16.95
C ALA A 183 -19.44 -3.21 -17.47
N THR A 184 -18.57 -3.71 -18.36
CA THR A 184 -18.66 -5.07 -18.91
C THR A 184 -18.44 -6.13 -17.83
N LEU A 185 -17.46 -5.93 -16.95
CA LEU A 185 -17.21 -6.81 -15.81
C LEU A 185 -18.43 -6.86 -14.89
N LEU A 186 -18.99 -5.71 -14.50
CA LEU A 186 -20.20 -5.64 -13.68
C LEU A 186 -21.38 -6.38 -14.35
N ALA A 187 -21.60 -6.16 -15.65
CA ALA A 187 -22.63 -6.88 -16.41
C ALA A 187 -22.44 -8.41 -16.33
N TYR A 188 -21.20 -8.88 -16.45
CA TYR A 188 -20.85 -10.28 -16.27
C TYR A 188 -21.09 -10.77 -14.82
N LEU A 189 -20.66 -10.01 -13.80
CA LEU A 189 -20.83 -10.39 -12.38
C LEU A 189 -22.30 -10.59 -11.99
N PHE A 190 -23.20 -9.74 -12.50
CA PHE A 190 -24.64 -9.90 -12.27
C PHE A 190 -25.23 -11.18 -12.88
N ASN A 191 -24.60 -11.72 -13.94
CA ASN A 191 -25.08 -12.87 -14.70
C ASN A 191 -24.26 -14.14 -14.47
N SER A 192 -23.16 -14.05 -13.72
CA SER A 192 -22.20 -15.14 -13.59
C SER A 192 -22.77 -16.32 -12.82
N ARG A 193 -22.60 -17.52 -13.38
CA ARG A 193 -22.91 -18.80 -12.71
C ARG A 193 -21.67 -19.42 -12.08
N ARG A 194 -20.48 -19.10 -12.58
CA ARG A 194 -19.18 -19.48 -12.02
C ARG A 194 -18.74 -18.52 -10.90
N THR A 195 -17.78 -18.96 -10.09
CA THR A 195 -17.17 -18.14 -9.01
C THR A 195 -15.68 -17.90 -9.24
N LYS A 196 -14.95 -18.90 -9.74
CA LYS A 196 -13.50 -18.82 -9.96
C LYS A 196 -13.10 -17.84 -11.06
N LEU A 197 -13.75 -17.89 -12.21
CA LEU A 197 -13.46 -16.98 -13.33
C LEU A 197 -13.75 -15.51 -12.96
N PRO A 198 -14.92 -15.15 -12.38
CA PRO A 198 -15.13 -13.80 -11.86
C PRO A 198 -14.07 -13.33 -10.90
N LEU A 199 -13.63 -14.17 -9.95
CA LEU A 199 -12.57 -13.82 -9.01
C LEU A 199 -11.24 -13.54 -9.71
N LEU A 200 -10.87 -14.32 -10.72
CA LEU A 200 -9.67 -14.05 -11.51
C LEU A 200 -9.78 -12.70 -12.22
N LEU A 201 -10.92 -12.41 -12.86
CA LEU A 201 -11.14 -11.11 -13.52
C LEU A 201 -11.16 -9.95 -12.51
N LEU A 202 -11.68 -10.16 -11.30
CA LEU A 202 -11.63 -9.17 -10.23
C LEU A 202 -10.20 -8.87 -9.78
N VAL A 203 -9.36 -9.89 -9.62
CA VAL A 203 -7.93 -9.74 -9.31
C VAL A 203 -7.21 -9.00 -10.44
N SER A 204 -7.44 -9.40 -11.70
CA SER A 204 -6.88 -8.71 -12.88
C SER A 204 -7.32 -7.24 -12.95
N HIS A 205 -8.60 -6.97 -12.67
CA HIS A 205 -9.12 -5.60 -12.70
C HIS A 205 -8.56 -4.75 -11.56
N ALA A 206 -8.47 -5.30 -10.34
CA ALA A 206 -7.84 -4.61 -9.22
C ALA A 206 -6.35 -4.33 -9.47
N PHE A 207 -5.65 -5.22 -10.20
CA PHE A 207 -4.29 -4.97 -10.65
C PHE A 207 -4.23 -3.85 -11.71
N LEU A 208 -5.14 -3.85 -12.70
CA LEU A 208 -5.27 -2.73 -13.65
C LEU A 208 -5.50 -1.40 -12.92
N SER A 209 -6.27 -1.40 -11.83
CA SER A 209 -6.55 -0.21 -11.03
C SER A 209 -5.37 0.28 -10.20
N SER A 210 -4.61 -0.63 -9.58
CA SER A 210 -3.50 -0.31 -8.66
C SER A 210 -2.13 -0.25 -9.34
N GLY A 211 -2.01 -0.80 -10.55
CA GLY A 211 -0.74 -0.95 -11.27
C GLY A 211 -0.34 0.23 -12.15
N ALA A 212 -1.13 1.30 -12.26
CA ALA A 212 -0.81 2.39 -13.19
C ALA A 212 0.50 3.10 -12.82
N ALA A 213 0.77 3.31 -11.52
CA ALA A 213 2.03 3.90 -11.07
C ALA A 213 3.22 2.96 -11.31
N LEU A 214 3.04 1.66 -11.02
CA LEU A 214 4.03 0.63 -11.30
C LEU A 214 4.42 0.57 -12.77
N ILE A 215 3.44 0.71 -13.67
CA ILE A 215 3.67 0.61 -15.11
C ILE A 215 4.25 1.91 -15.65
N VAL A 216 3.59 3.06 -15.43
CA VAL A 216 3.93 4.34 -16.08
C VAL A 216 5.28 4.91 -15.64
N TYR A 217 5.61 4.81 -14.35
CA TYR A 217 6.86 5.34 -13.81
C TYR A 217 7.97 4.29 -13.92
N LYS A 218 8.68 4.27 -15.06
CA LYS A 218 9.73 3.27 -15.36
C LYS A 218 10.77 3.18 -14.24
N ILE A 219 11.17 4.32 -13.71
CA ILE A 219 12.16 4.45 -12.63
C ILE A 219 11.55 4.13 -11.27
N GLY A 220 10.38 4.66 -10.96
CA GLY A 220 9.68 4.50 -9.67
C GLY A 220 8.81 5.71 -9.36
N PHE A 221 7.86 5.54 -8.44
CA PHE A 221 6.86 6.56 -8.11
C PHE A 221 7.10 7.19 -6.73
N GLY A 222 7.25 8.51 -6.67
CA GLY A 222 7.55 9.25 -5.45
C GLY A 222 8.99 9.08 -4.97
N PHE A 223 9.37 9.76 -3.88
CA PHE A 223 10.72 9.63 -3.29
C PHE A 223 10.81 8.52 -2.22
N ASP A 224 9.73 8.31 -1.47
CA ASP A 224 9.66 7.42 -0.29
C ASP A 224 10.09 5.97 -0.61
N PRO A 225 9.65 5.36 -1.74
CA PRO A 225 10.08 4.01 -2.09
C PRO A 225 11.60 3.87 -2.29
N PHE A 226 12.30 4.92 -2.77
CA PHE A 226 13.75 4.84 -2.97
C PHE A 226 14.52 4.79 -1.64
N ILE A 227 14.01 5.48 -0.60
CA ILE A 227 14.57 5.42 0.76
C ILE A 227 14.42 4.00 1.32
N HIS A 228 13.24 3.42 1.17
CA HIS A 228 12.95 2.05 1.61
C HIS A 228 13.79 1.02 0.85
N GLN A 229 13.86 1.13 -0.48
CA GLN A 229 14.68 0.23 -1.31
C GLN A 229 16.17 0.30 -0.95
N ALA A 230 16.71 1.49 -0.65
CA ALA A 230 18.09 1.61 -0.18
C ALA A 230 18.30 0.90 1.17
N ALA A 231 17.36 1.04 2.11
CA ALA A 231 17.41 0.32 3.38
C ALA A 231 17.33 -1.20 3.19
N GLU A 232 16.45 -1.65 2.30
CA GLU A 232 16.29 -3.05 1.95
C GLU A 232 17.54 -3.63 1.29
N LYS A 233 18.21 -2.89 0.39
CA LYS A 233 19.50 -3.27 -0.20
C LYS A 233 20.57 -3.45 0.88
N ILE A 234 20.66 -2.52 1.83
CA ILE A 234 21.60 -2.61 2.95
C ILE A 234 21.29 -3.83 3.83
N ILE A 235 20.03 -4.09 4.15
CA ILE A 235 19.63 -5.28 4.93
C ILE A 235 19.93 -6.56 4.13
N ASN A 236 19.73 -6.56 2.81
CA ASN A 236 20.05 -7.72 1.98
C ASN A 236 21.55 -8.04 1.98
N LEU A 237 22.42 -7.02 2.06
CA LEU A 237 23.88 -7.16 2.09
C LEU A 237 24.45 -7.42 3.50
N ALA A 238 24.09 -6.58 4.47
CA ALA A 238 24.66 -6.59 5.82
C ALA A 238 23.79 -7.35 6.85
N GLY A 239 22.57 -7.74 6.47
CA GLY A 239 21.58 -8.36 7.36
C GLY A 239 20.88 -7.37 8.30
N THR A 240 21.29 -6.11 8.36
CA THR A 240 20.69 -5.13 9.27
C THR A 240 20.95 -3.70 8.79
N ILE A 241 20.30 -2.72 9.41
CA ILE A 241 20.49 -1.30 9.17
C ILE A 241 20.49 -0.55 10.50
N ALA A 242 21.27 0.53 10.61
CA ALA A 242 21.26 1.43 11.76
C ALA A 242 20.79 2.84 11.34
N PRO A 243 19.98 3.55 12.15
CA PRO A 243 19.33 3.05 13.38
C PRO A 243 18.32 1.94 13.07
N LYS A 244 17.95 1.16 14.09
CA LYS A 244 16.94 0.08 13.98
C LYS A 244 15.60 0.58 14.52
N PRO A 245 14.79 1.32 13.73
CA PRO A 245 13.50 1.74 14.21
C PRO A 245 12.61 0.52 14.47
N LEU A 246 11.68 0.66 15.42
CA LEU A 246 10.63 -0.35 15.68
C LEU A 246 9.56 -0.42 14.57
N TYR A 247 9.70 0.39 13.53
CA TYR A 247 8.81 0.49 12.39
C TYR A 247 9.54 0.10 11.09
N TYR A 248 8.79 -0.30 10.06
CA TYR A 248 9.23 -0.66 8.70
C TYR A 248 9.91 -2.03 8.56
N LEU A 249 10.53 -2.55 9.62
CA LEU A 249 11.33 -3.79 9.55
C LEU A 249 10.54 -5.00 9.01
N GLY A 250 9.24 -5.08 9.28
CA GLY A 250 8.39 -6.15 8.75
C GLY A 250 8.22 -6.11 7.23
N GLN A 251 8.11 -4.92 6.62
CA GLN A 251 8.14 -4.81 5.15
C GLN A 251 9.52 -5.19 4.63
N TYR A 252 10.58 -4.62 5.21
CA TYR A 252 11.94 -4.83 4.71
C TYR A 252 12.31 -6.32 4.73
N ALA A 253 11.98 -7.02 5.82
CA ALA A 253 12.16 -8.46 5.91
C ALA A 253 11.40 -9.23 4.81
N LEU A 254 10.16 -8.82 4.51
CA LEU A 254 9.36 -9.45 3.47
C LEU A 254 9.95 -9.22 2.08
N ALA A 255 10.37 -7.99 1.77
CA ALA A 255 11.00 -7.65 0.49
C ALA A 255 12.34 -8.40 0.31
N VAL A 256 13.20 -8.39 1.33
CA VAL A 256 14.48 -9.14 1.33
C VAL A 256 14.24 -10.64 1.19
N PHE A 257 13.28 -11.22 1.93
CA PHE A 257 12.96 -12.64 1.82
C PHE A 257 12.50 -13.00 0.40
N LEU A 258 11.60 -12.22 -0.20
CA LEU A 258 11.09 -12.47 -1.54
C LEU A 258 12.16 -12.26 -2.62
N SER A 259 13.03 -11.26 -2.47
CA SER A 259 14.19 -11.07 -3.36
C SER A 259 15.15 -12.25 -3.29
N ARG A 260 15.47 -12.76 -2.09
CA ARG A 260 16.32 -13.95 -1.94
C ARG A 260 15.65 -15.24 -2.44
N LEU A 261 14.34 -15.39 -2.24
CA LEU A 261 13.56 -16.53 -2.73
C LEU A 261 13.54 -16.59 -4.27
N THR A 262 13.37 -15.44 -4.92
CA THR A 262 13.19 -15.35 -6.38
C THR A 262 14.47 -15.03 -7.14
N VAL A 263 15.50 -14.53 -6.45
CA VAL A 263 16.73 -13.95 -7.02
C VAL A 263 16.43 -12.75 -7.94
N LEU A 264 15.27 -12.11 -7.77
CA LEU A 264 14.95 -10.86 -8.44
C LEU A 264 15.54 -9.67 -7.70
N ASP A 265 15.80 -8.60 -8.45
CA ASP A 265 16.23 -7.33 -7.89
C ASP A 265 15.24 -6.83 -6.83
N ILE A 266 15.79 -6.31 -5.73
CA ILE A 266 14.98 -5.94 -4.57
C ILE A 266 14.08 -4.73 -4.87
N SER A 267 14.53 -3.80 -5.72
CA SER A 267 13.70 -2.67 -6.14
C SER A 267 12.52 -3.14 -7.00
N LEU A 268 12.67 -4.22 -7.79
CA LEU A 268 11.55 -4.81 -8.51
C LEU A 268 10.53 -5.47 -7.56
N ILE A 269 11.02 -6.22 -6.57
CA ILE A 269 10.15 -6.85 -5.55
C ILE A 269 9.38 -5.78 -4.77
N ASP A 270 10.06 -4.74 -4.29
CA ASP A 270 9.44 -3.62 -3.59
C ASP A 270 8.34 -2.97 -4.43
N LYS A 271 8.64 -2.55 -5.67
CA LYS A 271 7.65 -1.91 -6.56
C LYS A 271 6.38 -2.73 -6.77
N ILE A 272 6.49 -4.05 -6.89
CA ILE A 272 5.36 -4.94 -7.18
C ILE A 272 4.58 -5.32 -5.92
N LEU A 273 5.23 -5.34 -4.74
CA LEU A 273 4.71 -5.97 -3.53
C LEU A 273 3.30 -5.51 -3.17
N VAL A 274 3.10 -4.24 -2.81
CA VAL A 274 1.78 -3.78 -2.34
C VAL A 274 0.72 -3.77 -3.45
N PRO A 275 0.95 -3.23 -4.66
CA PRO A 275 -0.05 -3.25 -5.73
C PRO A 275 -0.55 -4.67 -6.05
N PHE A 276 0.38 -5.64 -6.11
CA PHE A 276 0.03 -7.03 -6.37
C PHE A 276 -0.72 -7.68 -5.20
N LEU A 277 -0.25 -7.51 -3.96
CA LEU A 277 -0.92 -8.09 -2.79
C LEU A 277 -2.31 -7.48 -2.57
N PHE A 278 -2.48 -6.18 -2.84
CA PHE A 278 -3.78 -5.52 -2.83
C PHE A 278 -4.72 -6.15 -3.86
N ALA A 279 -4.28 -6.27 -5.11
CA ALA A 279 -5.06 -6.84 -6.19
C ALA A 279 -5.44 -8.31 -5.94
N LEU A 280 -4.54 -9.08 -5.32
CA LEU A 280 -4.78 -10.49 -5.00
C LEU A 280 -5.68 -10.67 -3.78
N PHE A 281 -5.30 -10.09 -2.64
CA PHE A 281 -5.94 -10.41 -1.37
C PHE A 281 -7.26 -9.68 -1.16
N LEU A 282 -7.36 -8.42 -1.57
CA LEU A 282 -8.51 -7.62 -1.18
C LEU A 282 -9.83 -8.09 -1.82
N PRO A 283 -9.95 -8.25 -3.16
CA PRO A 283 -11.17 -8.77 -3.76
C PRO A 283 -11.46 -10.23 -3.35
N THR A 284 -10.43 -11.06 -3.16
CA THR A 284 -10.61 -12.46 -2.78
C THR A 284 -11.12 -12.60 -1.34
N VAL A 285 -10.52 -11.88 -0.39
CA VAL A 285 -10.97 -11.84 1.02
C VAL A 285 -12.36 -11.24 1.13
N ALA A 286 -12.64 -10.12 0.45
CA ALA A 286 -13.96 -9.50 0.44
C ALA A 286 -15.02 -10.49 -0.07
N TYR A 287 -14.80 -11.14 -1.22
CA TYR A 287 -15.73 -12.15 -1.71
C TYR A 287 -15.90 -13.30 -0.72
N TYR A 288 -14.80 -13.83 -0.16
CA TYR A 288 -14.88 -14.94 0.80
C TYR A 288 -15.73 -14.59 2.01
N VAL A 289 -15.56 -13.39 2.57
CA VAL A 289 -16.33 -12.94 3.73
C VAL A 289 -17.80 -12.81 3.36
N PHE A 290 -18.12 -12.05 2.31
CA PHE A 290 -19.52 -11.76 1.98
C PHE A 290 -20.26 -12.94 1.35
N CYS A 291 -19.59 -13.93 0.75
CA CYS A 291 -20.27 -15.11 0.22
C CYS A 291 -20.85 -16.03 1.30
N HIS A 292 -20.47 -15.84 2.57
CA HIS A 292 -21.10 -16.53 3.70
C HIS A 292 -22.40 -15.85 4.17
N TRP A 293 -22.64 -14.61 3.75
CA TRP A 293 -23.77 -13.79 4.23
C TRP A 293 -24.76 -13.46 3.10
N LEU A 294 -24.26 -13.32 1.88
CA LEU A 294 -24.99 -12.77 0.75
C LEU A 294 -25.05 -13.77 -0.41
N GLU A 295 -26.00 -13.54 -1.32
CA GLU A 295 -25.98 -14.24 -2.61
C GLU A 295 -24.68 -13.96 -3.36
N LYS A 296 -24.19 -14.97 -4.08
CA LYS A 296 -22.88 -14.94 -4.77
C LYS A 296 -22.69 -13.72 -5.66
N LYS A 297 -23.73 -13.31 -6.39
CA LYS A 297 -23.69 -12.15 -7.30
C LYS A 297 -23.40 -10.85 -6.54
N TYR A 298 -24.03 -10.65 -5.38
CA TYR A 298 -23.81 -9.47 -4.55
C TYR A 298 -22.43 -9.52 -3.89
N ALA A 299 -21.98 -10.70 -3.43
CA ALA A 299 -20.62 -10.84 -2.90
C ALA A 299 -19.54 -10.52 -3.94
N LEU A 300 -19.74 -10.90 -5.21
CA LEU A 300 -18.82 -10.55 -6.32
C LEU A 300 -18.83 -9.04 -6.59
N ILE A 301 -20.00 -8.41 -6.63
CA ILE A 301 -20.12 -6.96 -6.86
C ILE A 301 -19.48 -6.18 -5.71
N LEU A 302 -19.71 -6.61 -4.45
CA LEU A 302 -19.06 -5.99 -3.30
C LEU A 302 -17.54 -6.16 -3.32
N ALA A 303 -17.03 -7.31 -3.79
CA ALA A 303 -15.60 -7.53 -3.95
C ALA A 303 -14.98 -6.56 -4.96
N LEU A 304 -15.70 -6.20 -6.03
CA LEU A 304 -15.31 -5.12 -6.93
C LEU A 304 -15.43 -3.74 -6.29
N ALA A 305 -16.52 -3.51 -5.55
CA ALA A 305 -16.82 -2.22 -4.91
C ALA A 305 -15.80 -1.81 -3.84
N VAL A 306 -14.92 -2.71 -3.41
CA VAL A 306 -13.78 -2.35 -2.56
C VAL A 306 -12.86 -1.34 -3.25
N LEU A 307 -12.81 -1.29 -4.59
CA LEU A 307 -12.10 -0.23 -5.32
C LEU A 307 -12.78 1.15 -5.20
N ILE A 308 -13.94 1.29 -4.54
CA ILE A 308 -14.53 2.60 -4.18
C ILE A 308 -13.89 3.14 -2.87
N ILE A 309 -13.40 2.24 -2.01
CA ILE A 309 -12.66 2.62 -0.80
C ILE A 309 -11.37 3.32 -1.25
N PRO A 310 -10.98 4.45 -0.63
CA PRO A 310 -9.75 5.14 -1.00
C PRO A 310 -8.56 4.18 -1.00
N TYR A 311 -8.04 3.91 -2.20
CA TYR A 311 -6.95 2.94 -2.42
C TYR A 311 -5.68 3.60 -2.95
N SER A 312 -5.57 4.93 -2.86
CA SER A 312 -4.36 5.68 -3.23
C SER A 312 -3.11 5.23 -2.47
N GLY A 313 -3.25 4.66 -1.27
CA GLY A 313 -2.13 4.02 -0.56
C GLY A 313 -1.66 2.72 -1.22
N PHE A 314 -2.48 2.03 -2.01
CA PHE A 314 -2.14 0.71 -2.54
C PHE A 314 -1.56 0.74 -3.97
N ILE A 315 -1.29 1.93 -4.52
CA ILE A 315 -0.66 2.09 -5.84
C ILE A 315 0.87 1.99 -5.80
N MET A 316 1.46 2.01 -4.60
CA MET A 316 2.90 1.89 -4.37
C MET A 316 3.19 1.19 -3.06
N THR A 317 4.39 0.61 -2.96
CA THR A 317 4.88 0.01 -1.74
C THR A 317 5.45 1.06 -0.81
N ALA A 318 4.89 1.09 0.40
CA ALA A 318 5.45 1.77 1.56
C ALA A 318 4.97 1.00 2.81
N PRO A 319 5.70 1.08 3.93
CA PRO A 319 5.39 0.24 5.09
C PRO A 319 3.98 0.49 5.64
N GLN A 320 3.56 1.76 5.67
CA GLN A 320 2.20 2.12 6.06
C GLN A 320 1.14 1.49 5.14
N ASN A 321 1.41 1.43 3.84
CA ASN A 321 0.47 0.90 2.84
C ASN A 321 0.31 -0.62 3.00
N LEU A 322 1.41 -1.35 3.21
CA LEU A 322 1.34 -2.78 3.49
C LEU A 322 0.63 -3.06 4.81
N ALA A 323 0.91 -2.29 5.87
CA ALA A 323 0.23 -2.43 7.17
C ALA A 323 -1.27 -2.12 7.06
N ASN A 324 -1.66 -1.12 6.26
CA ASN A 324 -3.05 -0.80 5.95
C ASN A 324 -3.76 -1.96 5.22
N LEU A 325 -3.06 -2.69 4.35
CA LEU A 325 -3.63 -3.86 3.67
C LEU A 325 -3.94 -4.96 4.69
N PHE A 326 -2.99 -5.27 5.59
CA PHE A 326 -3.22 -6.20 6.71
C PHE A 326 -4.36 -5.72 7.63
N PHE A 327 -4.49 -4.41 7.84
CA PHE A 327 -5.60 -3.81 8.57
C PHE A 327 -6.94 -4.14 7.95
N ILE A 328 -7.14 -3.81 6.67
CA ILE A 328 -8.41 -4.04 5.98
C ILE A 328 -8.74 -5.54 5.93
N ILE A 329 -7.75 -6.39 5.60
CA ILE A 329 -7.93 -7.85 5.59
C ILE A 329 -8.40 -8.36 6.96
N THR A 330 -7.78 -7.91 8.04
CA THR A 330 -8.13 -8.32 9.40
C THR A 330 -9.54 -7.86 9.78
N ILE A 331 -9.92 -6.62 9.45
CA ILE A 331 -11.27 -6.11 9.67
C ILE A 331 -12.29 -6.94 8.89
N LEU A 332 -12.06 -7.24 7.61
CA LEU A 332 -12.96 -8.08 6.81
C LEU A 332 -13.07 -9.51 7.41
N LEU A 333 -11.96 -10.13 7.79
CA LEU A 333 -11.97 -11.47 8.37
C LEU A 333 -12.61 -11.55 9.75
N SER A 334 -12.61 -10.46 10.51
CA SER A 334 -13.26 -10.39 11.81
C SER A 334 -14.79 -10.58 11.72
N PHE A 335 -15.42 -10.38 10.56
CA PHE A 335 -16.84 -10.72 10.36
C PHE A 335 -17.10 -12.22 10.48
N LEU A 336 -16.16 -13.03 10.02
CA LEU A 336 -16.22 -14.48 10.12
C LEU A 336 -15.80 -14.97 11.52
N TYR A 337 -15.18 -14.13 12.35
CA TYR A 337 -14.89 -14.45 13.74
C TYR A 337 -16.17 -14.57 14.57
N PHE A 338 -17.15 -13.69 14.37
CA PHE A 338 -18.45 -13.79 15.05
C PHE A 338 -19.28 -15.01 14.63
N GLN A 339 -18.93 -15.65 13.51
CA GLN A 339 -19.52 -16.92 13.04
C GLN A 339 -18.71 -18.16 13.43
N ASP A 340 -17.66 -18.01 14.25
CA ASP A 340 -16.75 -19.09 14.66
C ASP A 340 -15.97 -19.77 13.52
N ILE A 341 -16.03 -19.21 12.30
CA ILE A 341 -15.28 -19.66 11.12
C ILE A 341 -13.81 -19.27 11.27
N VAL A 342 -13.55 -18.03 11.71
CA VAL A 342 -12.20 -17.53 12.00
C VAL A 342 -11.97 -17.53 13.50
N LYS A 343 -10.77 -17.85 13.96
CA LYS A 343 -10.41 -17.85 15.39
C LYS A 343 -9.66 -16.57 15.76
N ALA A 344 -9.83 -16.12 16.99
CA ALA A 344 -9.17 -14.91 17.51
C ALA A 344 -7.64 -14.90 17.33
N PRO A 345 -6.90 -16.01 17.54
CA PRO A 345 -5.45 -16.02 17.35
C PRO A 345 -5.00 -15.60 15.95
N VAL A 346 -5.79 -15.89 14.92
CA VAL A 346 -5.48 -15.45 13.55
C VAL A 346 -5.57 -13.94 13.43
N LEU A 347 -6.61 -13.32 14.00
CA LEU A 347 -6.77 -11.86 13.97
C LEU A 347 -5.64 -11.16 14.75
N TYR A 348 -5.27 -11.69 15.92
CA TYR A 348 -4.12 -11.16 16.68
C TYR A 348 -2.81 -11.32 15.91
N PHE A 349 -2.61 -12.45 15.23
CA PHE A 349 -1.41 -12.68 14.43
C PHE A 349 -1.27 -11.69 13.27
N LEU A 350 -2.36 -11.41 12.55
CA LEU A 350 -2.36 -10.38 11.49
C LEU A 350 -2.16 -8.97 12.06
N ALA A 351 -2.71 -8.69 13.24
CA ALA A 351 -2.48 -7.41 13.93
C ALA A 351 -1.01 -7.24 14.36
N LEU A 352 -0.37 -8.29 14.85
CA LEU A 352 1.07 -8.30 15.17
C LEU A 352 1.92 -8.09 13.92
N ALA A 353 1.55 -8.69 12.78
CA ALA A 353 2.23 -8.42 11.51
C ALA A 353 2.10 -6.96 11.10
N ALA A 354 0.91 -6.37 11.23
CA ALA A 354 0.71 -4.94 10.97
C ALA A 354 1.55 -4.06 11.92
N ILE A 355 1.74 -4.44 13.19
CA ILE A 355 2.65 -3.75 14.12
C ILE A 355 4.10 -3.83 13.65
N ALA A 356 4.57 -5.04 13.31
CA ALA A 356 5.94 -5.28 12.85
C ALA A 356 6.26 -4.50 11.56
N ILE A 357 5.26 -4.28 10.70
CA ILE A 357 5.39 -3.49 9.48
C ILE A 357 5.30 -1.98 9.81
N HIS A 358 4.23 -1.54 10.48
CA HIS A 358 4.03 -0.14 10.84
C HIS A 358 3.11 0.05 12.07
N PRO A 359 3.65 0.47 13.23
CA PRO A 359 2.88 0.63 14.47
C PRO A 359 1.65 1.55 14.37
N LEU A 360 1.72 2.61 13.56
CA LEU A 360 0.59 3.53 13.34
C LEU A 360 -0.70 2.83 12.87
N ALA A 361 -0.59 1.77 12.05
CA ALA A 361 -1.72 0.94 11.67
C ALA A 361 -1.92 -0.23 12.64
N GLY A 362 -0.83 -0.88 13.06
CA GLY A 362 -0.88 -2.08 13.89
C GLY A 362 -1.47 -1.86 15.28
N ILE A 363 -1.18 -0.74 15.95
CA ILE A 363 -1.68 -0.44 17.30
C ILE A 363 -3.21 -0.21 17.28
N PRO A 364 -3.77 0.64 16.40
CA PRO A 364 -5.23 0.71 16.23
C PRO A 364 -5.85 -0.65 15.90
N LEU A 365 -5.18 -1.48 15.11
CA LEU A 365 -5.71 -2.79 14.74
C LEU A 365 -5.77 -3.76 15.91
N ILE A 366 -4.70 -3.82 16.74
CA ILE A 366 -4.69 -4.70 17.92
C ILE A 366 -5.75 -4.26 18.93
N ILE A 367 -5.97 -2.94 19.09
CA ILE A 367 -7.07 -2.37 19.90
C ILE A 367 -8.42 -2.87 19.38
N VAL A 368 -8.66 -2.77 18.07
CA VAL A 368 -9.91 -3.23 17.45
C VAL A 368 -10.10 -4.73 17.69
N VAL A 369 -9.11 -5.57 17.37
CA VAL A 369 -9.18 -7.03 17.56
C VAL A 369 -9.45 -7.38 19.03
N PHE A 370 -8.77 -6.70 19.96
CA PHE A 370 -8.96 -6.89 21.38
C PHE A 370 -10.40 -6.56 21.81
N LEU A 371 -10.94 -5.42 21.38
CA LEU A 371 -12.31 -5.00 21.72
C LEU A 371 -13.35 -5.95 21.13
N LEU A 372 -13.17 -6.41 19.88
CA LEU A 372 -14.05 -7.40 19.27
C LEU A 372 -14.04 -8.72 20.06
N ASN A 373 -12.85 -9.16 20.50
CA ASN A 373 -12.69 -10.37 21.30
C ASN A 373 -13.36 -10.22 22.69
N LEU A 374 -13.06 -9.11 23.39
CA LEU A 374 -13.65 -8.78 24.68
C LEU A 374 -15.19 -8.75 24.60
N PHE A 375 -15.72 -8.10 23.57
CA PHE A 375 -17.15 -8.03 23.32
C PHE A 375 -17.77 -9.42 23.10
N LYS A 376 -17.13 -10.28 22.29
CA LYS A 376 -17.63 -11.65 22.04
C LYS A 376 -17.60 -12.52 23.30
N VAL A 377 -16.51 -12.47 24.07
CA VAL A 377 -16.37 -13.22 25.34
C VAL A 377 -17.45 -12.82 26.33
N PHE A 378 -17.72 -11.51 26.46
CA PHE A 378 -18.71 -11.01 27.40
C PHE A 378 -20.13 -10.96 26.84
N TYR A 379 -20.37 -11.31 25.57
CA TYR A 379 -21.66 -11.14 24.93
C TYR A 379 -22.83 -11.78 25.68
N LYS A 380 -22.63 -12.99 26.25
CA LYS A 380 -23.65 -13.70 27.04
C LYS A 380 -23.98 -13.03 28.37
N SER A 381 -23.00 -12.38 28.99
CA SER A 381 -23.11 -11.68 30.28
C SER A 381 -22.90 -10.17 30.11
N TYR A 382 -23.30 -9.61 28.97
CA TYR A 382 -22.82 -8.29 28.57
C TYR A 382 -23.23 -7.20 29.57
N ARG A 383 -24.37 -7.34 30.25
CA ARG A 383 -24.81 -6.40 31.29
C ARG A 383 -23.90 -6.39 32.52
N GLN A 384 -23.34 -7.54 32.89
CA GLN A 384 -22.45 -7.68 34.05
C GLN A 384 -21.05 -7.11 33.76
N TYR A 385 -20.56 -7.25 32.53
CA TYR A 385 -19.21 -6.84 32.14
C TYR A 385 -19.18 -5.58 31.25
N LEU A 386 -20.32 -4.87 31.13
CA LEU A 386 -20.40 -3.64 30.33
C LEU A 386 -19.48 -2.55 30.89
N SER A 387 -19.42 -2.41 32.21
CA SER A 387 -18.54 -1.46 32.89
C SER A 387 -17.07 -1.72 32.56
N LEU A 388 -16.64 -2.99 32.58
CA LEU A 388 -15.28 -3.38 32.21
C LEU A 388 -14.98 -3.10 30.74
N TYR A 389 -15.92 -3.40 29.84
CA TYR A 389 -15.78 -3.10 28.41
C TYR A 389 -15.65 -1.59 28.16
N LEU A 390 -16.49 -0.77 28.80
CA LEU A 390 -16.46 0.68 28.69
C LEU A 390 -15.19 1.27 29.31
N PHE A 391 -14.78 0.79 30.47
CA PHE A 391 -13.52 1.19 31.12
C PHE A 391 -12.31 0.88 30.24
N THR A 392 -12.25 -0.32 29.67
CA THR A 392 -11.18 -0.72 28.76
C THR A 392 -11.18 0.13 27.48
N SER A 393 -12.37 0.41 26.94
CA SER A 393 -12.55 1.31 25.80
C SER A 393 -12.03 2.73 26.09
N LEU A 394 -12.30 3.26 27.28
CA LEU A 394 -11.82 4.57 27.72
C LEU A 394 -10.29 4.62 27.80
N ILE A 395 -9.64 3.57 28.29
CA ILE A 395 -8.17 3.47 28.32
C ILE A 395 -7.60 3.53 26.90
N PHE A 396 -8.19 2.80 25.95
CA PHE A 396 -7.69 2.75 24.57
C PHE A 396 -7.82 4.05 23.77
N ILE A 397 -8.62 5.01 24.24
CA ILE A 397 -8.66 6.36 23.65
C ILE A 397 -7.31 7.07 23.81
N PHE A 398 -6.56 6.78 24.86
CA PHE A 398 -5.30 7.46 25.17
C PHE A 398 -4.05 6.75 24.65
N VAL A 399 -4.16 5.53 24.12
CA VAL A 399 -2.99 4.71 23.77
C VAL A 399 -2.11 5.33 22.69
N LEU A 400 -2.66 5.80 21.56
CA LEU A 400 -1.81 6.40 20.52
C LEU A 400 -1.16 7.72 20.97
N PRO A 401 -1.90 8.69 21.57
CA PRO A 401 -1.26 9.87 22.15
C PRO A 401 -0.12 9.50 23.09
N LEU A 402 -0.32 8.56 24.02
CA LEU A 402 0.72 8.12 24.95
C LEU A 402 1.92 7.51 24.23
N VAL A 403 1.71 6.67 23.21
CA VAL A 403 2.79 6.10 22.40
C VAL A 403 3.61 7.19 21.72
N PHE A 404 2.98 8.25 21.21
CA PHE A 404 3.70 9.37 20.62
C PHE A 404 4.52 10.17 21.64
N LEU A 405 3.96 10.40 22.84
CA LEU A 405 4.66 11.10 23.92
C LEU A 405 5.88 10.31 24.40
N VAL A 406 5.74 8.99 24.58
CA VAL A 406 6.87 8.10 24.91
C VAL A 406 7.95 8.13 23.82
N ASN A 407 7.54 8.33 22.56
CA ASN A 407 8.45 8.47 21.42
C ASN A 407 8.96 9.91 21.19
N GLY A 408 8.91 10.78 22.21
CA GLY A 408 9.52 12.11 22.18
C GLY A 408 8.65 13.22 21.57
N SER A 409 7.36 12.99 21.35
CA SER A 409 6.41 14.05 20.99
C SER A 409 6.04 14.89 22.22
N GLY A 410 5.66 16.15 22.01
CA GLY A 410 5.24 17.06 23.08
C GLY A 410 3.72 17.07 23.30
N LEU A 411 3.30 17.70 24.40
CA LEU A 411 1.90 17.99 24.70
C LEU A 411 1.60 19.48 24.49
N ASP A 412 0.46 19.76 23.84
CA ASP A 412 -0.16 21.08 23.84
C ASP A 412 -1.42 21.03 24.71
N LEU A 413 -1.36 21.70 25.87
CA LEU A 413 -2.45 21.78 26.83
C LEU A 413 -3.40 22.95 26.57
N ALA A 414 -3.07 23.83 25.61
CA ALA A 414 -3.90 24.96 25.19
C ALA A 414 -4.22 24.89 23.69
N PRO A 415 -4.81 23.77 23.20
CA PRO A 415 -5.05 23.61 21.78
C PRO A 415 -6.05 24.64 21.27
N VAL A 416 -5.73 25.28 20.16
CA VAL A 416 -6.64 26.24 19.50
C VAL A 416 -7.76 25.48 18.78
N LEU A 417 -8.81 25.09 19.53
CA LEU A 417 -9.98 24.37 19.02
C LEU A 417 -10.79 25.16 17.98
N SER A 418 -10.65 26.49 17.92
CA SER A 418 -11.28 27.33 16.91
C SER A 418 -10.77 27.08 15.48
N ARG A 419 -9.67 26.34 15.30
CA ARG A 419 -9.14 25.89 13.99
C ARG A 419 -9.76 24.58 13.48
N ALA A 420 -10.78 24.03 14.15
CA ALA A 420 -11.47 22.81 13.72
C ALA A 420 -12.25 23.03 12.41
N ASN A 421 -11.58 22.80 11.27
CA ASN A 421 -12.20 22.82 9.95
C ASN A 421 -12.94 21.50 9.69
N TRP A 422 -14.23 21.49 10.02
CA TRP A 422 -15.11 20.39 9.64
C TRP A 422 -15.40 20.44 8.13
N PRO A 423 -15.43 19.28 7.45
CA PRO A 423 -15.80 19.24 6.03
C PRO A 423 -17.22 19.78 5.86
N ARG A 424 -17.41 20.64 4.86
CA ARG A 424 -18.72 21.15 4.43
C ARG A 424 -18.99 20.65 3.01
N PRO A 425 -20.27 20.45 2.62
CA PRO A 425 -20.59 20.13 1.24
C PRO A 425 -20.05 21.23 0.31
N VAL A 426 -19.47 20.83 -0.81
CA VAL A 426 -18.87 21.76 -1.78
C VAL A 426 -19.54 21.59 -3.12
N TRP A 427 -19.89 22.72 -3.74
CA TRP A 427 -20.27 22.77 -5.15
C TRP A 427 -19.05 23.12 -5.99
N VAL A 428 -18.86 22.41 -7.11
CA VAL A 428 -17.68 22.54 -7.96
C VAL A 428 -18.16 22.93 -9.36
N GLU A 429 -17.63 24.04 -9.88
CA GLU A 429 -17.98 24.54 -11.21
C GLU A 429 -16.74 25.21 -11.84
N LYS A 430 -16.14 24.53 -12.82
CA LYS A 430 -15.10 25.07 -13.70
C LYS A 430 -15.39 24.81 -15.18
N PHE A 431 -16.64 24.49 -15.52
CA PHE A 431 -17.14 24.25 -16.88
C PHE A 431 -16.42 23.12 -17.63
N ASP A 432 -15.93 22.12 -16.91
CA ASP A 432 -15.41 20.86 -17.45
C ASP A 432 -16.29 19.74 -16.91
N LEU A 433 -17.40 19.44 -17.60
CA LEU A 433 -18.45 18.56 -17.06
C LEU A 433 -17.92 17.20 -16.53
N PRO A 434 -17.04 16.46 -17.25
CA PRO A 434 -16.44 15.24 -16.72
C PRO A 434 -15.67 15.45 -15.41
N LEU A 435 -14.82 16.49 -15.34
CA LEU A 435 -14.03 16.76 -14.15
C LEU A 435 -14.86 17.38 -13.03
N ASP A 436 -15.80 18.27 -13.33
CA ASP A 436 -16.73 18.87 -12.36
C ASP A 436 -17.51 17.77 -11.64
N LEU A 437 -18.05 16.78 -12.37
CA LEU A 437 -18.72 15.63 -11.77
C LEU A 437 -17.78 14.79 -10.90
N ALA A 438 -16.56 14.53 -11.38
CA ALA A 438 -15.57 13.76 -10.64
C ALA A 438 -15.18 14.47 -9.32
N TYR A 439 -14.90 15.77 -9.39
CA TYR A 439 -14.53 16.59 -8.23
C TYR A 439 -15.71 16.82 -7.29
N LEU A 440 -16.94 16.93 -7.79
CA LEU A 440 -18.14 17.01 -6.95
C LEU A 440 -18.27 15.74 -6.09
N VAL A 441 -18.10 14.56 -6.69
CA VAL A 441 -18.11 13.28 -5.95
C VAL A 441 -16.94 13.22 -4.96
N TYR A 442 -15.73 13.57 -5.39
CA TYR A 442 -14.53 13.47 -4.56
C TYR A 442 -14.53 14.42 -3.36
N GLN A 443 -14.90 15.68 -3.55
CA GLN A 443 -14.94 16.67 -2.46
C GLN A 443 -16.05 16.35 -1.46
N ASN A 444 -17.14 15.73 -1.90
CA ASN A 444 -18.25 15.31 -1.04
C ASN A 444 -18.15 13.85 -0.56
N LYS A 445 -17.02 13.16 -0.76
CA LYS A 445 -16.86 11.72 -0.45
C LYS A 445 -17.16 11.37 0.99
N ILE A 446 -16.84 12.25 1.95
CA ILE A 446 -17.12 12.01 3.38
C ILE A 446 -18.62 11.91 3.63
N PHE A 447 -19.43 12.77 3.02
CA PHE A 447 -20.88 12.73 3.14
C PHE A 447 -21.46 11.52 2.42
N ILE A 448 -21.01 11.23 1.21
CA ILE A 448 -21.46 10.05 0.44
C ILE A 448 -21.17 8.76 1.20
N PHE A 449 -19.94 8.60 1.71
CA PHE A 449 -19.56 7.43 2.49
C PHE A 449 -20.31 7.37 3.83
N GLY A 450 -20.50 8.52 4.48
CA GLY A 450 -21.32 8.63 5.69
C GLY A 450 -22.75 8.15 5.47
N LEU A 451 -23.41 8.58 4.39
CA LEU A 451 -24.77 8.14 4.02
C LEU A 451 -24.81 6.63 3.74
N ILE A 452 -23.82 6.08 3.06
CA ILE A 452 -23.74 4.63 2.80
C ILE A 452 -23.54 3.86 4.12
N ILE A 453 -22.71 4.35 5.04
CA ILE A 453 -22.54 3.75 6.37
C ILE A 453 -23.85 3.81 7.17
N LEU A 454 -24.53 4.95 7.18
CA LEU A 454 -25.84 5.09 7.83
C LEU A 454 -26.88 4.15 7.24
N ALA A 455 -26.88 3.95 5.92
CA ALA A 455 -27.71 2.96 5.23
C ALA A 455 -27.40 1.53 5.71
N GLY A 456 -26.13 1.20 5.91
CA GLY A 456 -25.69 -0.07 6.50
C GLY A 456 -26.12 -0.24 7.97
N LEU A 457 -26.00 0.80 8.77
CA LEU A 457 -26.47 0.80 10.17
C LEU A 457 -27.99 0.65 10.26
N TYR A 458 -28.73 1.35 9.39
CA TYR A 458 -30.18 1.20 9.27
C TYR A 458 -30.57 -0.24 8.92
N TYR A 459 -29.88 -0.86 7.95
CA TYR A 459 -30.08 -2.27 7.62
C TYR A 459 -29.86 -3.18 8.83
N LEU A 460 -28.75 -3.00 9.56
CA LEU A 460 -28.45 -3.79 10.76
C LEU A 460 -29.48 -3.57 11.87
N ALA A 461 -29.95 -2.34 12.08
CA ALA A 461 -30.99 -2.02 13.06
C ALA A 461 -32.32 -2.69 12.70
N LYS A 462 -32.75 -2.56 11.44
CA LYS A 462 -33.98 -3.18 10.91
C LYS A 462 -33.98 -4.70 11.10
N HIS A 463 -32.83 -5.34 10.99
CA HIS A 463 -32.66 -6.78 11.16
C HIS A 463 -32.23 -7.21 12.58
N LYS A 464 -32.26 -6.30 13.57
CA LYS A 464 -31.86 -6.55 14.97
C LYS A 464 -30.42 -7.06 15.15
N LEU A 465 -29.54 -6.77 14.19
CA LEU A 465 -28.13 -7.16 14.20
C LEU A 465 -27.21 -6.07 14.76
N LEU A 466 -27.71 -4.84 14.98
CA LEU A 466 -26.89 -3.71 15.45
C LEU A 466 -26.18 -4.01 16.78
N LYS A 467 -26.89 -4.62 17.74
CA LYS A 467 -26.32 -5.03 19.03
C LYS A 467 -25.10 -5.94 18.85
N ASN A 468 -25.17 -6.88 17.91
CA ASN A 468 -24.10 -7.86 17.66
C ASN A 468 -22.87 -7.24 17.02
N ASN A 469 -23.02 -6.05 16.44
CA ASN A 469 -21.97 -5.35 15.74
C ASN A 469 -21.50 -4.09 16.48
N ALA A 470 -22.07 -3.75 17.64
CA ALA A 470 -21.79 -2.49 18.34
C ALA A 470 -20.29 -2.29 18.68
N ALA A 471 -19.54 -3.38 18.82
CA ALA A 471 -18.10 -3.34 19.06
C ALA A 471 -17.31 -2.66 17.93
N TYR A 472 -17.73 -2.77 16.66
CA TYR A 472 -17.09 -2.05 15.57
C TYR A 472 -17.33 -0.55 15.65
N LEU A 473 -18.53 -0.10 16.04
CA LEU A 473 -18.80 1.32 16.28
C LEU A 473 -17.94 1.87 17.43
N ALA A 474 -17.86 1.13 18.54
CA ALA A 474 -17.01 1.51 19.66
C ALA A 474 -15.53 1.58 19.25
N ALA A 475 -15.04 0.56 18.53
CA ALA A 475 -13.65 0.54 18.05
C ALA A 475 -13.37 1.66 17.05
N ALA A 476 -14.28 1.94 16.11
CA ALA A 476 -14.15 3.05 15.18
C ALA A 476 -14.13 4.40 15.90
N PHE A 477 -15.00 4.58 16.90
CA PHE A 477 -15.00 5.76 17.76
C PHE A 477 -13.67 5.94 18.51
N ILE A 478 -13.11 4.86 19.07
CA ILE A 478 -11.83 4.91 19.78
C ILE A 478 -10.68 5.29 18.84
N VAL A 479 -10.61 4.70 17.64
CA VAL A 479 -9.58 5.06 16.65
C VAL A 479 -9.76 6.52 16.19
N PHE A 480 -11.00 6.97 16.03
CA PHE A 480 -11.30 8.37 15.71
C PHE A 480 -10.96 9.32 16.87
N ALA A 481 -11.20 8.93 18.12
CA ALA A 481 -10.81 9.70 19.30
C ALA A 481 -9.29 9.81 19.42
N ASN A 482 -8.55 8.72 19.16
CA ASN A 482 -7.09 8.75 19.04
C ASN A 482 -6.63 9.76 17.98
N PHE A 483 -7.30 9.83 16.82
CA PHE A 483 -7.05 10.84 15.80
C PHE A 483 -7.25 12.27 16.33
N LEU A 484 -8.40 12.56 16.96
CA LEU A 484 -8.70 13.90 17.49
C LEU A 484 -7.70 14.31 18.57
N LEU A 485 -7.41 13.42 19.51
CA LEU A 485 -6.45 13.70 20.58
C LEU A 485 -5.04 13.94 20.02
N THR A 486 -4.58 13.11 19.09
CA THR A 486 -3.27 13.31 18.46
C THR A 486 -3.23 14.61 17.65
N LYS A 487 -4.30 14.94 16.93
CA LYS A 487 -4.37 16.14 16.09
C LYS A 487 -4.28 17.43 16.89
N TYR A 488 -5.01 17.49 18.00
CA TYR A 488 -5.16 18.73 18.76
C TYR A 488 -4.18 18.82 19.93
N PHE A 489 -3.86 17.73 20.62
CA PHE A 489 -3.11 17.78 21.89
C PHE A 489 -1.66 17.30 21.77
N VAL A 490 -1.24 16.69 20.66
CA VAL A 490 0.14 16.21 20.47
C VAL A 490 0.91 17.13 19.53
N THR A 491 2.11 17.54 19.93
CA THR A 491 3.04 18.33 19.13
C THR A 491 4.20 17.46 18.66
N PHE A 492 4.68 17.74 17.44
CA PHE A 492 5.79 17.01 16.83
C PHE A 492 6.91 18.02 16.53
N PRO A 493 7.82 18.29 17.48
CA PRO A 493 8.82 19.35 17.36
C PRO A 493 9.73 19.22 16.13
N GLY A 494 9.93 17.98 15.65
CA GLY A 494 10.76 17.68 14.48
C GLY A 494 10.03 17.62 13.14
N LEU A 495 8.74 18.00 13.07
CA LEU A 495 7.96 17.98 11.83
C LEU A 495 7.38 19.36 11.53
N ASN A 496 7.40 19.75 10.26
CA ASN A 496 6.65 20.93 9.82
C ASN A 496 5.12 20.67 9.91
N GLU A 497 4.32 21.73 9.89
CA GLU A 497 2.86 21.63 10.04
C GLU A 497 2.18 20.82 8.93
N ASN A 498 2.70 20.87 7.70
CA ASN A 498 2.13 20.13 6.57
C ASN A 498 2.32 18.61 6.75
N ASP A 499 3.52 18.19 7.14
CA ASP A 499 3.88 16.79 7.37
C ASP A 499 3.16 16.24 8.60
N LYS A 500 3.04 17.04 9.66
CA LYS A 500 2.22 16.74 10.84
C LYS A 500 0.77 16.47 10.44
N SER A 501 0.16 17.39 9.67
CA SER A 501 -1.23 17.25 9.24
C SER A 501 -1.44 15.98 8.39
N GLN A 502 -0.57 15.72 7.41
CA GLN A 502 -0.65 14.53 6.57
C GLN A 502 -0.50 13.24 7.39
N PHE A 503 0.47 13.21 8.31
CA PHE A 503 0.72 12.07 9.18
C PHE A 503 -0.48 11.76 10.07
N VAL A 504 -1.04 12.76 10.76
CA VAL A 504 -2.18 12.57 11.66
C VAL A 504 -3.45 12.19 10.90
N ASN A 505 -3.67 12.74 9.71
CA ASN A 505 -4.83 12.40 8.88
C ASN A 505 -4.88 10.90 8.48
N ARG A 506 -3.75 10.18 8.52
CA ARG A 506 -3.73 8.71 8.32
C ARG A 506 -4.57 7.97 9.37
N LEU A 507 -4.65 8.48 10.61
CA LEU A 507 -5.49 7.88 11.66
C LEU A 507 -6.99 8.00 11.36
N ALA A 508 -7.43 9.10 10.73
CA ALA A 508 -8.81 9.25 10.29
C ALA A 508 -9.18 8.22 9.21
N ILE A 509 -8.24 7.87 8.31
CA ILE A 509 -8.42 6.81 7.32
C ILE A 509 -8.58 5.44 8.02
N LEU A 510 -7.78 5.15 9.05
CA LEU A 510 -7.91 3.91 9.81
C LEU A 510 -9.27 3.80 10.52
N ALA A 511 -9.80 4.91 11.06
CA ALA A 511 -11.15 4.93 11.62
C ALA A 511 -12.21 4.57 10.57
N PHE A 512 -12.08 5.08 9.34
CA PHE A 512 -12.92 4.65 8.22
C PHE A 512 -12.74 3.17 7.88
N TYR A 513 -11.51 2.63 7.92
CA TYR A 513 -11.26 1.22 7.66
C TYR A 513 -11.98 0.29 8.65
N VAL A 514 -12.12 0.68 9.92
CA VAL A 514 -12.94 -0.07 10.89
C VAL A 514 -14.42 -0.09 10.49
N LEU A 515 -14.90 0.97 9.82
CA LEU A 515 -16.29 1.13 9.34
C LEU A 515 -16.56 0.51 7.96
N ILE A 516 -15.54 0.01 7.26
CA ILE A 516 -15.68 -0.67 5.94
C ILE A 516 -16.81 -1.70 5.94
N PRO A 517 -17.00 -2.55 6.97
CA PRO A 517 -18.04 -3.55 6.89
C PRO A 517 -19.45 -2.95 6.85
N TYR A 518 -19.69 -1.85 7.58
CA TYR A 518 -20.97 -1.14 7.51
C TYR A 518 -21.16 -0.45 6.17
N PHE A 519 -20.08 0.12 5.63
CA PHE A 519 -20.09 0.69 4.28
C PHE A 519 -20.51 -0.37 3.24
N LEU A 520 -19.90 -1.56 3.27
CA LEU A 520 -20.22 -2.65 2.33
C LEU A 520 -21.62 -3.23 2.54
N ILE A 521 -22.09 -3.35 3.78
CA ILE A 521 -23.48 -3.73 4.08
C ILE A 521 -24.46 -2.68 3.54
N GLY A 522 -24.13 -1.39 3.69
CA GLY A 522 -24.91 -0.27 3.15
C GLY A 522 -25.01 -0.34 1.64
N LEU A 523 -23.88 -0.55 0.95
CA LEU A 523 -23.86 -0.78 -0.50
C LEU A 523 -24.73 -1.96 -0.90
N TYR A 524 -24.62 -3.10 -0.20
CA TYR A 524 -25.48 -4.26 -0.47
C TYR A 524 -26.97 -3.93 -0.32
N TRP A 525 -27.35 -3.25 0.76
CA TRP A 525 -28.74 -2.89 1.00
C TRP A 525 -29.28 -1.95 -0.09
N LEU A 526 -28.50 -0.96 -0.50
CA LEU A 526 -28.86 -0.05 -1.60
C LEU A 526 -29.00 -0.82 -2.94
N LEU A 527 -28.02 -1.66 -3.28
CA LEU A 527 -28.04 -2.49 -4.48
C LEU A 527 -29.27 -3.40 -4.52
N LYS A 528 -29.53 -4.12 -3.43
CA LYS A 528 -30.66 -5.05 -3.32
C LYS A 528 -32.00 -4.32 -3.44
N THR A 529 -32.17 -3.23 -2.68
CA THR A 529 -33.42 -2.46 -2.65
C THR A 529 -33.73 -1.85 -4.02
N TRP A 530 -32.71 -1.37 -4.74
CA TRP A 530 -32.87 -0.79 -6.08
C TRP A 530 -33.28 -1.82 -7.13
N LEU A 531 -32.73 -3.04 -7.04
CA LEU A 531 -33.05 -4.13 -7.96
C LEU A 531 -34.42 -4.77 -7.69
N GLU A 532 -34.85 -4.84 -6.43
CA GLU A 532 -36.08 -5.54 -6.04
C GLU A 532 -37.36 -4.67 -6.12
N LYS A 533 -37.25 -3.33 -6.14
CA LYS A 533 -38.41 -2.42 -6.10
C LYS A 533 -39.24 -2.33 -7.39
N SER A 534 -38.74 -2.73 -8.56
CA SER A 534 -39.47 -2.56 -9.82
C SER A 534 -39.39 -3.80 -10.72
N LYS A 535 -40.48 -4.58 -10.78
CA LYS A 535 -40.58 -5.78 -11.64
C LYS A 535 -40.58 -5.42 -13.13
N SER A 536 -41.18 -4.28 -13.52
CA SER A 536 -41.26 -3.78 -14.90
C SER A 536 -40.01 -2.98 -15.34
N GLY A 537 -39.27 -2.38 -14.40
CA GLY A 537 -38.05 -1.58 -14.66
C GLY A 537 -36.71 -2.27 -14.37
N ALA A 538 -36.71 -3.56 -14.03
CA ALA A 538 -35.53 -4.26 -13.51
C ALA A 538 -34.28 -4.18 -14.42
N ARG A 539 -34.46 -4.21 -15.75
CA ARG A 539 -33.36 -4.08 -16.72
C ARG A 539 -32.75 -2.67 -16.70
N LEU A 540 -33.58 -1.63 -16.71
CA LEU A 540 -33.14 -0.24 -16.67
C LEU A 540 -32.43 0.06 -15.34
N ASN A 541 -32.99 -0.41 -14.23
CA ASN A 541 -32.38 -0.29 -12.91
C ASN A 541 -31.00 -0.94 -12.85
N LYS A 542 -30.85 -2.14 -13.45
CA LYS A 542 -29.57 -2.82 -13.53
C LYS A 542 -28.55 -2.06 -14.38
N LEU A 543 -28.94 -1.56 -15.55
CA LEU A 543 -28.07 -0.75 -16.42
C LEU A 543 -27.62 0.53 -15.71
N PHE A 544 -28.53 1.21 -15.02
CA PHE A 544 -28.24 2.39 -14.23
C PHE A 544 -27.21 2.11 -13.12
N LEU A 545 -27.38 1.00 -12.38
CA LEU A 545 -26.41 0.59 -11.36
C LEU A 545 -25.03 0.26 -11.96
N ILE A 546 -25.00 -0.41 -13.11
CA ILE A 546 -23.74 -0.71 -13.82
C ILE A 546 -23.04 0.61 -14.19
N PHE A 547 -23.78 1.58 -14.73
CA PHE A 547 -23.23 2.88 -15.13
C PHE A 547 -22.71 3.67 -13.93
N ILE A 548 -23.47 3.76 -12.84
CA ILE A 548 -23.06 4.47 -11.61
C ILE A 548 -21.82 3.81 -10.98
N LEU A 549 -21.81 2.47 -10.85
CA LEU A 549 -20.68 1.79 -10.25
C LEU A 549 -19.43 1.88 -11.13
N ALA A 550 -19.56 1.74 -12.45
CA ALA A 550 -18.44 1.93 -13.38
C ALA A 550 -17.90 3.37 -13.35
N GLY A 551 -18.79 4.36 -13.32
CA GLY A 551 -18.42 5.77 -13.18
C GLY A 551 -17.72 6.05 -11.85
N GLY A 552 -18.29 5.58 -10.74
CA GLY A 552 -17.70 5.73 -9.40
C GLY A 552 -16.33 5.07 -9.26
N LEU A 553 -16.13 3.90 -9.88
CA LEU A 553 -14.85 3.21 -9.91
C LEU A 553 -13.82 3.92 -10.79
N THR A 554 -14.25 4.53 -11.89
CA THR A 554 -13.39 5.35 -12.76
C THR A 554 -12.97 6.64 -12.07
N ILE A 555 -13.89 7.29 -11.34
CA ILE A 555 -13.60 8.45 -10.48
C ILE A 555 -12.61 8.03 -9.38
N SER A 556 -12.85 6.90 -8.71
CA SER A 556 -11.95 6.39 -7.67
C SER A 556 -10.54 6.11 -8.21
N LEU A 557 -10.43 5.56 -9.43
CA LEU A 557 -9.15 5.42 -10.14
C LEU A 557 -8.47 6.76 -10.37
N TYR A 558 -9.15 7.71 -10.98
CA TYR A 558 -8.59 9.02 -11.27
C TYR A 558 -8.01 9.71 -10.01
N PHE A 559 -8.75 9.65 -8.90
CA PHE A 559 -8.34 10.25 -7.62
C PHE A 559 -7.36 9.40 -6.80
N SER A 560 -7.11 8.15 -7.20
CA SER A 560 -6.11 7.32 -6.52
C SER A 560 -4.67 7.69 -6.91
N TYR A 561 -4.47 8.40 -8.02
CA TYR A 561 -3.16 8.84 -8.53
C TYR A 561 -3.03 10.36 -8.53
N PRO A 562 -1.81 10.93 -8.46
CA PRO A 562 -1.61 12.38 -8.58
C PRO A 562 -2.23 12.93 -9.86
N ARG A 563 -2.71 14.17 -9.80
CA ARG A 563 -3.40 14.83 -10.90
C ARG A 563 -2.75 16.18 -11.16
N LEU A 564 -2.57 16.50 -12.44
CA LEU A 564 -2.23 17.83 -12.90
C LEU A 564 -3.39 18.34 -13.74
N ASN A 565 -4.22 19.20 -13.17
CA ASN A 565 -5.38 19.77 -13.85
C ASN A 565 -5.75 21.14 -13.24
N GLN A 566 -6.81 21.75 -13.77
CA GLN A 566 -7.27 23.06 -13.32
C GLN A 566 -7.75 23.13 -11.85
N TYR A 567 -8.06 22.01 -11.20
CA TYR A 567 -8.50 21.96 -9.79
C TYR A 567 -7.34 21.73 -8.83
N GLU A 568 -6.34 20.96 -9.25
CA GLU A 568 -5.19 20.60 -8.44
C GLU A 568 -3.93 20.73 -9.30
N PRO A 569 -3.17 21.84 -9.18
CA PRO A 569 -1.84 21.89 -9.74
C PRO A 569 -0.96 20.93 -8.93
N ALA A 570 -0.49 19.86 -9.56
CA ALA A 570 0.45 18.95 -8.91
C ALA A 570 1.70 19.73 -8.50
N LYS A 571 2.19 19.50 -7.28
CA LYS A 571 3.33 20.23 -6.70
C LYS A 571 4.63 19.42 -6.68
N PHE A 572 4.58 18.18 -7.13
CA PHE A 572 5.68 17.22 -7.01
C PHE A 572 5.97 16.59 -8.37
N PHE A 573 7.23 16.29 -8.61
CA PHE A 573 7.71 15.58 -9.80
C PHE A 573 8.25 14.20 -9.40
N SER A 574 8.20 13.24 -10.31
CA SER A 574 8.86 11.96 -10.16
C SER A 574 10.35 12.05 -10.42
N LEU A 575 11.10 11.10 -9.85
CA LEU A 575 12.51 10.91 -10.15
C LEU A 575 12.70 10.55 -11.63
N SER A 576 13.64 11.23 -12.26
CA SER A 576 13.94 11.11 -13.70
C SER A 576 15.32 10.52 -13.98
N GLU A 577 15.54 10.10 -15.22
CA GLU A 577 16.86 9.64 -15.69
C GLU A 577 17.87 10.79 -15.69
N SER A 578 17.41 12.03 -15.91
CA SER A 578 18.22 13.23 -15.76
C SER A 578 18.76 13.37 -14.33
N ASP A 579 17.93 13.14 -13.31
CA ASP A 579 18.37 13.19 -11.91
C ASP A 579 19.46 12.15 -11.62
N ILE A 580 19.31 10.94 -12.15
CA ILE A 580 20.32 9.86 -12.04
C ILE A 580 21.63 10.25 -12.73
N ARG A 581 21.56 10.84 -13.92
CA ARG A 581 22.75 11.32 -14.64
C ARG A 581 23.45 12.45 -13.89
N ALA A 582 22.69 13.38 -13.31
CA ALA A 582 23.24 14.49 -12.55
C ALA A 582 24.01 14.02 -11.30
N VAL A 583 23.46 13.09 -10.52
CA VAL A 583 24.16 12.58 -9.33
C VAL A 583 25.40 11.77 -9.68
N ASN A 584 25.36 10.99 -10.76
CA ASN A 584 26.53 10.26 -11.27
C ASN A 584 27.61 11.20 -11.80
N PHE A 585 27.23 12.27 -12.48
CA PHE A 585 28.17 13.30 -12.93
C PHE A 585 28.89 13.94 -11.74
N ILE A 586 28.14 14.44 -10.75
CA ILE A 586 28.72 15.09 -9.56
C ILE A 586 29.67 14.13 -8.84
N GLU A 587 29.26 12.87 -8.64
CA GLU A 587 30.07 11.88 -7.94
C GLU A 587 31.39 11.55 -8.66
N GLN A 588 31.43 11.69 -9.99
CA GLN A 588 32.66 11.46 -10.78
C GLN A 588 33.61 12.67 -10.79
N THR A 589 33.10 13.89 -10.59
CA THR A 589 33.87 15.13 -10.72
C THR A 589 34.21 15.79 -9.38
N ALA A 590 33.42 15.55 -8.34
CA ALA A 590 33.57 16.17 -7.04
C ALA A 590 34.76 15.62 -6.24
N ALA A 591 35.29 16.42 -5.32
CA ALA A 591 36.17 15.92 -4.27
C ALA A 591 35.42 14.92 -3.35
N PRO A 592 36.15 14.05 -2.62
CA PRO A 592 35.54 13.10 -1.69
C PRO A 592 34.66 13.75 -0.60
N ASP A 593 34.99 14.99 -0.24
CA ASP A 593 34.29 15.79 0.77
C ASP A 593 33.53 16.94 0.10
N HIS A 594 32.27 16.69 -0.28
CA HIS A 594 31.36 17.70 -0.82
C HIS A 594 29.94 17.58 -0.26
N ILE A 595 29.13 18.62 -0.47
CA ILE A 595 27.67 18.61 -0.30
C ILE A 595 26.96 19.03 -1.59
N VAL A 596 25.67 18.69 -1.71
CA VAL A 596 24.85 19.05 -2.87
C VAL A 596 23.53 19.65 -2.41
N LEU A 597 23.27 20.88 -2.83
CA LEU A 597 22.00 21.59 -2.64
C LEU A 597 21.13 21.39 -3.90
N ALA A 598 20.10 20.56 -3.78
CA ALA A 598 19.18 20.17 -4.84
C ALA A 598 17.76 19.92 -4.31
N ASN A 599 16.79 19.76 -5.21
CA ASN A 599 15.46 19.32 -4.81
C ASN A 599 15.45 17.84 -4.36
N GLN A 600 14.31 17.45 -3.75
CA GLN A 600 14.14 16.13 -3.17
C GLN A 600 14.33 14.95 -4.14
N MET A 601 14.02 15.10 -5.43
CA MET A 601 14.17 13.99 -6.40
C MET A 601 15.62 13.71 -6.73
N VAL A 602 16.46 14.75 -6.81
CA VAL A 602 17.92 14.59 -6.97
C VAL A 602 18.52 13.91 -5.74
N GLY A 603 18.09 14.30 -4.53
CA GLY A 603 18.51 13.61 -3.31
C GLY A 603 18.06 12.14 -3.26
N ALA A 604 16.84 11.84 -3.72
CA ALA A 604 16.36 10.46 -3.86
C ALA A 604 17.15 9.67 -4.91
N ALA A 605 17.60 10.31 -6.00
CA ALA A 605 18.49 9.69 -6.99
C ALA A 605 19.85 9.34 -6.37
N ALA A 606 20.44 10.23 -5.57
CA ALA A 606 21.68 9.94 -4.86
C ALA A 606 21.53 8.75 -3.90
N ILE A 607 20.43 8.67 -3.13
CA ILE A 607 20.14 7.53 -2.25
C ILE A 607 19.97 6.23 -3.04
N ARG A 608 19.31 6.29 -4.20
CA ARG A 608 19.10 5.13 -5.06
C ARG A 608 20.42 4.55 -5.59
N GLU A 609 21.30 5.43 -6.08
CA GLU A 609 22.53 5.05 -6.77
C GLU A 609 23.67 4.73 -5.77
N PHE A 610 23.77 5.50 -4.68
CA PHE A 610 24.91 5.44 -3.76
C PHE A 610 24.53 4.97 -2.35
N GLY A 611 23.24 4.78 -2.07
CA GLY A 611 22.76 4.45 -0.72
C GLY A 611 22.94 5.59 0.27
N PHE A 612 22.95 5.26 1.56
CA PHE A 612 23.20 6.22 2.65
C PHE A 612 24.69 6.49 2.83
N LYS A 613 25.38 6.87 1.75
CA LYS A 613 26.85 6.93 1.66
C LYS A 613 27.51 7.82 2.71
N LYS A 614 27.00 9.03 2.92
CA LYS A 614 27.67 10.05 3.74
C LYS A 614 26.72 11.01 4.43
N TYR A 615 27.09 11.42 5.64
CA TYR A 615 26.39 12.42 6.43
C TYR A 615 27.37 13.43 7.03
N TYR A 616 26.96 14.70 7.10
CA TYR A 616 27.64 15.76 7.85
C TYR A 616 26.68 16.31 8.88
N ASN A 617 27.05 16.26 10.17
CA ASN A 617 26.18 16.74 11.26
C ASN A 617 24.75 16.15 11.21
N ASN A 618 24.66 14.83 10.97
CA ASN A 618 23.41 14.07 10.78
C ASN A 618 22.56 14.47 9.57
N GLN A 619 23.09 15.27 8.65
CA GLN A 619 22.43 15.61 7.39
C GLN A 619 23.04 14.81 6.25
N PHE A 620 22.20 14.21 5.42
CA PHE A 620 22.67 13.52 4.22
C PHE A 620 23.36 14.54 3.31
N TYR A 621 24.46 14.15 2.66
CA TYR A 621 25.27 15.06 1.86
C TYR A 621 24.55 15.67 0.65
N TYR A 622 23.42 15.09 0.23
CA TYR A 622 22.43 15.75 -0.62
C TYR A 622 21.31 16.33 0.23
N SER A 623 20.89 17.56 -0.08
CA SER A 623 19.76 18.18 0.60
C SER A 623 18.47 17.38 0.42
N MET A 624 17.85 17.08 1.55
CA MET A 624 16.55 16.41 1.65
C MET A 624 15.69 17.21 2.64
N PRO A 625 14.36 17.28 2.44
CA PRO A 625 13.44 17.99 3.35
C PRO A 625 13.20 17.18 4.63
N MET A 626 14.28 16.69 5.26
CA MET A 626 14.26 15.87 6.48
C MET A 626 15.43 16.30 7.39
N GLY A 627 15.14 16.74 8.61
CA GLY A 627 16.17 17.11 9.59
C GLY A 627 15.74 18.21 10.57
N PHE A 628 16.55 18.43 11.61
CA PHE A 628 16.33 19.37 12.71
C PHE A 628 17.10 20.68 12.46
N PRO A 629 16.70 21.80 13.07
CA PRO A 629 15.69 22.73 12.57
C PRO A 629 16.08 23.49 11.28
N ARG A 630 17.35 23.42 10.83
CA ARG A 630 17.83 24.00 9.56
C ARG A 630 18.64 22.94 8.82
N THR A 631 18.17 22.58 7.64
CA THR A 631 18.72 21.52 6.80
C THR A 631 19.44 22.11 5.59
N LEU A 632 20.28 21.31 4.92
CA LEU A 632 20.80 21.62 3.59
C LEU A 632 19.67 21.96 2.61
N TYR A 633 18.46 21.43 2.83
CA TYR A 633 17.29 21.78 2.02
C TYR A 633 16.82 23.21 2.24
N ASP A 634 16.95 23.76 3.45
CA ASP A 634 16.65 25.17 3.70
C ASP A 634 17.64 26.09 2.99
N TYR A 635 18.92 25.71 2.93
CA TYR A 635 19.92 26.41 2.10
C TYR A 635 19.63 26.28 0.60
N TYR A 636 19.16 25.13 0.14
CA TYR A 636 18.68 24.98 -1.24
C TYR A 636 17.53 25.94 -1.54
N LEU A 637 16.52 26.03 -0.66
CA LEU A 637 15.42 26.98 -0.82
C LEU A 637 15.90 28.44 -0.77
N GLU A 638 16.88 28.77 0.06
CA GLU A 638 17.51 30.09 0.11
C GLU A 638 18.28 30.40 -1.18
N MET A 639 18.97 29.43 -1.79
CA MET A 639 19.58 29.59 -3.12
C MET A 639 18.53 29.84 -4.20
N VAL A 640 17.43 29.09 -4.19
CA VAL A 640 16.33 29.20 -5.16
C VAL A 640 15.59 30.55 -5.04
N TYR A 641 15.23 30.96 -3.82
CA TYR A 641 14.34 32.11 -3.59
C TYR A 641 15.07 33.38 -3.15
N GLY A 642 16.30 33.27 -2.64
CA GLY A 642 17.13 34.37 -2.15
C GLY A 642 18.14 34.93 -3.16
N GLY A 643 18.08 34.47 -4.42
CA GLY A 643 18.89 35.00 -5.53
C GLY A 643 20.25 34.33 -5.73
N ALA A 644 20.38 33.04 -5.39
CA ALA A 644 21.56 32.21 -5.65
C ALA A 644 22.91 32.82 -5.22
N LYS A 645 22.94 33.40 -4.00
CA LYS A 645 24.12 34.11 -3.47
C LYS A 645 25.23 33.15 -3.07
N ARG A 646 26.48 33.48 -3.39
CA ARG A 646 27.67 32.73 -2.93
C ARG A 646 27.71 32.55 -1.42
N GLU A 647 27.33 33.59 -0.67
CA GLU A 647 27.28 33.58 0.80
C GLU A 647 26.41 32.43 1.36
N THR A 648 25.32 32.07 0.68
CA THR A 648 24.44 30.98 1.10
C THR A 648 25.14 29.62 0.91
N MET A 649 25.86 29.44 -0.20
CA MET A 649 26.68 28.24 -0.43
C MET A 649 27.83 28.15 0.58
N GLU A 650 28.52 29.26 0.87
CA GLU A 650 29.61 29.30 1.84
C GLU A 650 29.12 28.95 3.25
N LYS A 651 27.94 29.44 3.65
CA LYS A 651 27.31 29.05 4.93
C LYS A 651 27.03 27.55 4.98
N ALA A 652 26.46 26.98 3.92
CA ALA A 652 26.18 25.55 3.85
C ALA A 652 27.47 24.71 3.91
N MET A 653 28.51 25.12 3.18
CA MET A 653 29.84 24.48 3.20
C MET A 653 30.49 24.54 4.57
N ASN A 654 30.48 25.72 5.22
CA ASN A 654 31.02 25.91 6.56
C ASN A 654 30.26 25.09 7.61
N GLU A 655 28.93 25.01 7.52
CA GLU A 655 28.12 24.19 8.43
C GLU A 655 28.38 22.69 8.25
N ALA A 656 28.60 22.23 7.01
CA ALA A 656 28.96 20.84 6.73
C ALA A 656 30.47 20.54 6.96
N GLY A 657 31.31 21.57 7.08
CA GLY A 657 32.76 21.44 7.20
C GLY A 657 33.44 20.94 5.92
N VAL A 658 32.90 21.26 4.74
CA VAL A 658 33.44 20.84 3.44
C VAL A 658 33.97 22.03 2.64
N ALA A 659 34.94 21.78 1.75
CA ALA A 659 35.51 22.82 0.90
C ALA A 659 34.80 22.97 -0.46
N GLU A 660 33.94 22.02 -0.82
CA GLU A 660 33.29 21.97 -2.12
C GLU A 660 31.79 21.71 -1.96
N ALA A 661 30.99 22.41 -2.78
CA ALA A 661 29.56 22.18 -2.86
C ALA A 661 29.01 22.38 -4.26
N PHE A 662 27.91 21.69 -4.54
CA PHE A 662 27.18 21.80 -5.79
C PHE A 662 25.78 22.37 -5.54
N PHE A 663 25.34 23.26 -6.42
CA PHE A 663 23.95 23.67 -6.50
C PHE A 663 23.34 23.11 -7.79
N VAL A 664 22.20 22.42 -7.67
CA VAL A 664 21.52 21.74 -8.78
C VAL A 664 20.11 22.27 -8.91
N ILE A 665 19.74 22.70 -10.12
CA ILE A 665 18.40 23.19 -10.42
C ILE A 665 17.88 22.51 -11.69
N ASN A 666 16.74 21.83 -11.56
CA ASN A 666 16.08 21.17 -12.69
C ASN A 666 15.26 22.18 -13.50
N LYS A 667 15.18 21.98 -14.81
CA LYS A 667 14.41 22.84 -15.72
C LYS A 667 12.92 22.92 -15.37
N TYR A 668 12.35 21.84 -14.83
CA TYR A 668 10.94 21.81 -14.42
C TYR A 668 10.63 22.69 -13.20
N TRP A 669 11.65 23.17 -12.49
CA TRP A 669 11.45 24.08 -11.36
C TRP A 669 11.02 25.45 -11.87
N ASP A 670 10.09 26.09 -11.15
CA ASP A 670 9.57 27.39 -11.55
C ASP A 670 10.69 28.45 -11.56
N ASN A 671 10.74 29.27 -12.63
CA ASN A 671 11.81 30.24 -12.88
C ASN A 671 13.24 29.66 -12.92
N SER A 672 13.40 28.38 -13.25
CA SER A 672 14.70 27.70 -13.28
C SER A 672 15.77 28.41 -14.13
N GLU A 673 15.40 28.96 -15.29
CA GLU A 673 16.33 29.69 -16.17
C GLU A 673 16.92 30.94 -15.49
N LYS A 674 16.06 31.77 -14.88
CA LYS A 674 16.51 32.95 -14.12
C LYS A 674 17.37 32.57 -12.92
N ILE A 675 17.00 31.51 -12.20
CA ILE A 675 17.79 31.01 -11.06
C ILE A 675 19.16 30.53 -11.55
N ALA A 676 19.21 29.81 -12.67
CA ALA A 676 20.44 29.33 -13.28
C ALA A 676 21.35 30.48 -13.74
N GLU A 677 20.79 31.53 -14.34
CA GLU A 677 21.55 32.75 -14.70
C GLU A 677 22.18 33.43 -13.48
N LEU A 678 21.44 33.53 -12.38
CA LEU A 678 21.95 34.13 -11.13
C LEU A 678 23.02 33.24 -10.48
N ALA A 679 22.82 31.93 -10.44
CA ALA A 679 23.80 30.98 -9.90
C ALA A 679 25.10 30.98 -10.72
N ALA A 680 25.00 31.11 -12.05
CA ALA A 680 26.15 31.18 -12.93
C ALA A 680 27.08 32.36 -12.64
N GLN A 681 26.53 33.47 -12.16
CA GLN A 681 27.30 34.68 -11.82
C GLN A 681 28.10 34.53 -10.53
N THR A 682 27.73 33.57 -9.66
CA THR A 682 28.32 33.42 -8.32
C THR A 682 29.15 32.15 -8.16
N ALA A 683 28.96 31.15 -9.05
CA ALA A 683 29.65 29.87 -9.07
C ALA A 683 31.07 29.97 -9.63
N ASP A 684 31.92 29.01 -9.25
CA ASP A 684 33.29 28.88 -9.78
C ASP A 684 33.31 28.13 -11.11
N GLU A 685 32.44 27.13 -11.27
CA GLU A 685 32.24 26.42 -12.54
C GLU A 685 30.75 26.19 -12.81
N THR A 686 30.38 26.16 -14.09
CA THR A 686 28.99 26.03 -14.55
C THR A 686 28.86 24.90 -15.56
N TYR A 687 27.84 24.07 -15.40
CA TYR A 687 27.56 22.92 -16.25
C TYR A 687 26.10 23.00 -16.73
N PHE A 688 25.88 23.64 -17.88
CA PHE A 688 24.53 23.93 -18.39
C PHE A 688 23.92 22.81 -19.24
N ASN A 689 24.72 21.85 -19.72
CA ASN A 689 24.27 20.85 -20.68
C ASN A 689 24.29 19.43 -20.11
N VAL A 690 23.85 19.26 -18.86
CA VAL A 690 23.63 17.93 -18.31
C VAL A 690 22.29 17.42 -18.85
N ASP A 691 22.36 16.36 -19.64
CA ASP A 691 21.22 15.71 -20.28
C ASP A 691 20.38 16.68 -21.14
N GLU A 692 21.02 17.30 -22.13
CA GLU A 692 20.38 18.22 -23.09
C GLU A 692 19.75 19.46 -22.43
N GLY A 693 20.34 19.94 -21.34
CA GLY A 693 19.90 21.15 -20.62
C GLY A 693 18.66 20.94 -19.76
N LYS A 694 18.34 19.70 -19.38
CA LYS A 694 17.26 19.40 -18.42
C LYS A 694 17.64 19.74 -16.99
N ILE A 695 18.94 19.78 -16.68
CA ILE A 695 19.47 20.07 -15.35
C ILE A 695 20.67 21.02 -15.48
N TYR A 696 20.70 22.04 -14.63
CA TYR A 696 21.82 22.95 -14.48
C TYR A 696 22.57 22.64 -13.18
N ILE A 697 23.90 22.51 -13.26
CA ILE A 697 24.77 22.20 -12.11
C ILE A 697 25.82 23.30 -11.97
N PHE A 698 26.01 23.79 -10.75
CA PHE A 698 26.92 24.87 -10.41
C PHE A 698 27.86 24.42 -9.30
N ARG A 699 29.16 24.60 -9.49
CA ARG A 699 30.19 24.20 -8.53
C ARG A 699 30.71 25.41 -7.76
N TYR A 700 30.87 25.23 -6.46
CA TYR A 700 31.42 26.23 -5.54
C TYR A 700 32.57 25.62 -4.73
N VAL A 701 33.66 26.36 -4.61
CA VAL A 701 34.86 25.98 -3.86
C VAL A 701 35.18 27.10 -2.86
N LEU A 702 35.39 26.74 -1.60
CA LEU A 702 35.95 27.66 -0.61
C LEU A 702 37.42 27.91 -0.96
N GLY A 703 37.78 29.17 -1.19
CA GLY A 703 39.18 29.56 -1.39
C GLY A 703 40.06 29.16 -0.19
N PRO A 704 41.38 29.00 -0.38
CA PRO A 704 42.28 28.62 0.70
C PRO A 704 42.26 29.67 1.84
N ASN A 705 41.68 29.28 2.97
CA ASN A 705 41.63 29.95 4.27
C ASN A 705 40.84 31.27 4.41
N LYS A 706 39.66 31.17 5.03
CA LYS A 706 39.39 31.89 6.28
C LYS A 706 38.89 30.89 7.33
N LYS A 707 39.83 30.21 7.98
CA LYS A 707 39.56 29.55 9.26
C LYS A 707 39.39 30.59 10.35
#